data_AF-A0A8T5W469-F1
#
_entry.id   AF-A0A8T5W469-F1
#
_cell.length_a   1.000
_cell.length_b   1.000
_cell.length_c   1.000
_cell.angle_alpha   90.00
_cell.angle_beta   90.00
_cell.angle_gamma   90.00
#
_symmetry.space_group_name_H-M   'P 1'
#
loop_
_entity.id
_entity.type
_entity.pdbx_description
1 polymer ?
#
loop_
_entity_poly.entity_id
_entity_poly.type
_entity_poly.pdbx_seq_one_letter_code
_entity_poly.pdbx_strand_id
1 'polypeptide(L)'
;GYRCSRIYSRKRKQKIATPYSVYEFETMETMCRVCSSSLAILLVALGVPLGNKARQEYHIPRWLFKAPLWQKRLFLAAFFGAEMNTPKTLTGHGYNFSCPVVSMNKKEEFVENGILFFKEMSKLLDDFGVTTLKISQRKENANTFRLRLTLSGRPENMINLFTRVGFEYNKKRKGLANVAVQYLKWKQLVIAQRKEMASKVKQKELVKAMSARDIFSGLDSSSVNFRFVERSIYGERNIEPRVPANFPKFDQFLEKAREGLEESGMVWDEIESIEEVDFDGYVYDFTVAHPHHNFVANNFVVSNCGVRLLRTNLKEKDVRPKLHDLISALFVAIPSGVGSKGRIKISSQEVMEVLEKGSQWAIKRGYGLPEDALHTEEKGSMEGADATKVGQRALERGRPQLGTLGAGNHFLEIQIVEEIYDEEAAKVFGIFPGQITVMIHTGSRGLGYQICDDYLRLMGNAVRKYNISLPDRQLACAPVKSEEGQNYLKAMRCAANYALANRQCIMHWTRETFERVLKMSPKDLGMVLIYDVAHNIGKIEEHPVEGKKRTLCIHRKGATRAFPAGHPDVPEDYKGVGQPVIIPGTMGSASYVLVGTERAMQETWGSTCHGAGRVMSRTKALHTIRGEQLQRELGEKGIVIRAKGYKTLAEEAPSAYKDVNEVVDVCHNAGISKKVAKMRPIGVMKG
;
A
#
# COMPACT_ATOMS: atom_id res chain seq x y z
N GLY A 1 21.89 -10.49 12.71
CA GLY A 1 21.23 -9.21 13.04
C GLY A 1 22.01 -8.52 14.14
N TYR A 2 21.90 -7.21 14.26
CA TYR A 2 22.58 -6.43 15.32
C TYR A 2 21.55 -5.84 16.28
N ARG A 3 21.83 -5.89 17.58
CA ARG A 3 20.96 -5.34 18.62
C ARG A 3 21.42 -3.93 18.95
N CYS A 4 20.55 -2.95 18.70
CA CYS A 4 20.78 -1.58 19.12
C CYS A 4 20.65 -1.44 20.64
N SER A 5 21.43 -0.56 21.27
CA SER A 5 21.23 -0.21 22.67
C SER A 5 19.87 0.45 22.88
N ARG A 6 19.49 0.67 24.15
CA ARG A 6 18.43 1.64 24.45
C ARG A 6 18.77 3.01 23.83
N ILE A 7 17.74 3.76 23.51
CA ILE A 7 17.87 5.15 23.09
C ILE A 7 18.20 5.98 24.33
N TYR A 8 19.28 6.75 24.28
CA TYR A 8 19.68 7.70 25.31
C TYR A 8 19.28 9.10 24.85
N SER A 9 18.55 9.83 25.68
CA SER A 9 18.21 11.23 25.43
C SER A 9 18.80 12.11 26.53
N ARG A 10 19.45 13.20 26.15
CA ARG A 10 20.03 14.18 27.08
C ARG A 10 19.69 15.59 26.64
N LYS A 11 19.15 16.41 27.55
CA LYS A 11 19.02 17.86 27.34
C LYS A 11 20.42 18.49 27.39
N ARG A 12 20.77 19.25 26.36
CA ARG A 12 21.99 20.05 26.29
C ARG A 12 21.64 21.51 26.08
N LYS A 13 22.22 22.39 26.89
CA LYS A 13 22.32 23.81 26.57
C LYS A 13 23.58 23.99 25.73
N GLN A 14 23.45 24.58 24.56
CA GLN A 14 24.60 24.95 23.72
C GLN A 14 24.66 26.46 23.56
N LYS A 15 25.89 26.98 23.58
CA LYS A 15 26.22 28.37 23.30
C LYS A 15 27.19 28.37 22.13
N ILE A 16 26.75 28.89 20.99
CA ILE A 16 27.57 29.02 19.79
C ILE A 16 27.85 30.51 19.58
N ALA A 17 29.07 30.93 19.86
CA ALA A 17 29.56 32.26 19.50
C ALA A 17 29.99 32.25 18.02
N THR A 18 29.35 33.08 17.20
CA THR A 18 29.77 33.34 15.83
C THR A 18 30.26 34.78 15.71
N PRO A 19 31.00 35.15 14.65
CA PRO A 19 31.40 36.54 14.43
C PRO A 19 30.24 37.55 14.29
N TYR A 20 29.00 37.06 14.14
CA TYR A 20 27.82 37.90 13.91
C TYR A 20 26.85 37.92 15.10
N SER A 21 26.84 36.88 15.93
CA SER A 21 25.96 36.77 17.11
C SER A 21 26.34 35.59 18.00
N VAL A 22 25.92 35.64 19.26
CA VAL A 22 25.94 34.52 20.20
C VAL A 22 24.57 33.84 20.18
N TYR A 23 24.52 32.56 19.85
CA TYR A 23 23.29 31.76 19.84
C TYR A 23 23.29 30.84 21.05
N GLU A 24 22.34 31.04 21.97
CA GLU A 24 22.08 30.13 23.09
C GLU A 24 20.78 29.36 22.82
N PHE A 25 20.84 28.03 22.87
CA PHE A 25 19.68 27.19 22.68
C PHE A 25 19.75 25.91 23.50
N GLU A 26 18.60 25.41 23.90
CA GLU A 26 18.46 24.10 24.53
C GLU A 26 17.97 23.09 23.50
N THR A 27 18.64 21.94 23.39
CA THR A 27 18.23 20.85 22.51
C THR A 27 18.25 19.53 23.24
N MET A 28 17.40 18.59 22.81
CA MET A 28 17.45 17.20 23.26
C MET A 28 18.30 16.41 22.27
N GLU A 29 19.47 15.97 22.70
CA GLU A 29 20.30 15.05 21.93
C GLU A 29 19.80 13.62 22.20
N THR A 30 19.43 12.91 21.14
CA THR A 30 19.01 11.52 21.21
C THR A 30 20.01 10.65 20.44
N MET A 31 20.54 9.61 21.08
CA MET A 31 21.52 8.69 20.48
C MET A 31 21.18 7.24 20.80
N CYS A 32 21.63 6.34 19.95
CA CYS A 32 21.68 4.91 20.23
C CYS A 32 23.06 4.38 19.83
N ARG A 33 23.49 3.28 20.46
CA ARG A 33 24.80 2.67 20.24
C ARG A 33 24.59 1.28 19.66
N VAL A 34 25.37 0.94 18.64
CA VAL A 34 25.37 -0.39 18.03
C VAL A 34 26.77 -0.99 18.18
N CYS A 35 26.92 -1.95 19.09
CA CYS A 35 28.19 -2.62 19.36
C CYS A 35 28.31 -3.89 18.50
N SER A 36 28.35 -3.75 17.18
CA SER A 36 28.47 -4.88 16.25
C SER A 36 29.69 -4.71 15.35
N SER A 37 30.73 -5.51 15.60
CA SER A 37 31.93 -5.52 14.77
C SER A 37 31.64 -5.92 13.34
N SER A 38 30.71 -6.87 13.11
CA SER A 38 30.31 -7.29 11.76
C SER A 38 29.62 -6.19 10.97
N LEU A 39 28.74 -5.39 11.60
CA LEU A 39 28.14 -4.22 10.95
C LEU A 39 29.21 -3.15 10.65
N ALA A 40 30.12 -2.89 11.59
CA ALA A 40 31.19 -1.92 11.38
C ALA A 40 32.10 -2.34 10.21
N ILE A 41 32.51 -3.61 10.16
CA ILE A 41 33.31 -4.17 9.06
C ILE A 41 32.57 -4.04 7.72
N LEU A 42 31.27 -4.35 7.69
CA LEU A 42 30.46 -4.18 6.48
C LEU A 42 30.44 -2.73 6.00
N LEU A 43 30.22 -1.78 6.91
CA LEU A 43 30.21 -0.35 6.56
C LEU A 43 31.57 0.10 6.03
N VAL A 44 32.67 -0.32 6.66
CA VAL A 44 34.03 -0.04 6.17
C VAL A 44 34.27 -0.66 4.80
N ALA A 45 33.85 -1.91 4.58
CA ALA A 45 33.96 -2.58 3.28
C ALA A 45 33.13 -1.88 2.18
N LEU A 46 32.00 -1.26 2.55
CA LEU A 46 31.19 -0.41 1.67
C LEU A 46 31.81 0.98 1.44
N GLY A 47 32.91 1.31 2.12
CA GLY A 47 33.66 2.56 1.95
C GLY A 47 33.33 3.65 2.97
N VAL A 48 32.71 3.31 4.10
CA VAL A 48 32.54 4.26 5.21
C VAL A 48 33.89 4.46 5.91
N PRO A 49 34.37 5.71 6.09
CA PRO A 49 35.65 5.98 6.74
C PRO A 49 35.65 5.55 8.21
N LEU A 50 36.76 4.91 8.64
CA LEU A 50 36.94 4.43 10.01
C LEU A 50 37.47 5.54 10.90
N GLY A 51 36.72 5.91 11.94
CA GLY A 51 37.14 6.91 12.93
C GLY A 51 36.64 8.33 12.62
N ASN A 52 37.40 9.35 13.05
CA ASN A 52 36.94 10.74 12.95
C ASN A 52 37.13 11.29 11.52
N LYS A 53 36.02 11.52 10.81
CA LYS A 53 35.99 12.05 9.43
C LYS A 53 36.70 13.41 9.28
N ALA A 54 36.71 14.25 10.30
CA ALA A 54 37.34 15.57 10.23
C ALA A 54 38.88 15.52 10.30
N ARG A 55 39.45 14.37 10.70
CA ARG A 55 40.88 14.14 10.93
C ARG A 55 41.46 13.04 10.03
N GLN A 56 40.83 12.76 8.90
CA GLN A 56 41.31 11.77 7.96
C GLN A 56 40.85 12.10 6.54
N GLU A 57 41.53 11.48 5.58
CA GLU A 57 41.10 11.45 4.19
C GLU A 57 39.98 10.45 3.97
N TYR A 58 39.01 10.82 3.13
CA TYR A 58 38.01 9.89 2.64
C TYR A 58 37.44 10.36 1.30
N HIS A 59 36.90 9.41 0.55
CA HIS A 59 36.34 9.60 -0.78
C HIS A 59 34.91 9.09 -0.85
N ILE A 60 34.17 9.49 -1.87
CA ILE A 60 32.95 8.80 -2.25
C ILE A 60 33.33 7.39 -2.73
N PRO A 61 32.72 6.32 -2.19
CA PRO A 61 33.04 4.96 -2.59
C PRO A 61 32.97 4.76 -4.10
N ARG A 62 34.04 4.24 -4.71
CA ARG A 62 34.16 4.13 -6.18
C ARG A 62 33.02 3.35 -6.84
N TRP A 63 32.46 2.37 -6.14
CA TRP A 63 31.35 1.58 -6.64
C TRP A 63 30.08 2.42 -6.85
N LEU A 64 29.88 3.52 -6.12
CA LEU A 64 28.72 4.40 -6.29
C LEU A 64 28.70 5.07 -7.67
N PHE A 65 29.85 5.36 -8.27
CA PHE A 65 29.90 5.93 -9.61
C PHE A 65 29.41 4.96 -10.70
N LYS A 66 29.46 3.64 -10.43
CA LYS A 66 28.96 2.58 -11.31
C LYS A 66 27.58 2.07 -10.91
N ALA A 67 27.03 2.57 -9.80
CA ALA A 67 25.74 2.14 -9.28
C ALA A 67 24.58 2.65 -10.15
N PRO A 68 23.42 1.99 -10.15
CA PRO A 68 22.20 2.54 -10.75
C PRO A 68 21.81 3.90 -10.14
N LEU A 69 21.10 4.74 -10.91
CA LEU A 69 20.70 6.09 -10.50
C LEU A 69 19.97 6.12 -9.16
N TRP A 70 19.11 5.15 -8.87
CA TRP A 70 18.38 5.12 -7.59
C TRP A 70 19.30 4.97 -6.37
N GLN A 71 20.41 4.25 -6.49
CA GLN A 71 21.39 4.09 -5.41
C GLN A 71 22.21 5.37 -5.22
N LYS A 72 22.67 5.99 -6.32
CA LYS A 72 23.35 7.29 -6.31
C LYS A 72 22.46 8.35 -5.66
N ARG A 73 21.18 8.36 -6.04
CA ARG A 73 20.16 9.24 -5.47
C ARG A 73 20.01 9.03 -3.96
N LEU A 74 19.88 7.79 -3.49
CA LEU A 74 19.73 7.51 -2.06
C LEU A 74 20.93 7.98 -1.25
N PHE A 75 22.15 7.78 -1.76
CA PHE A 75 23.36 8.31 -1.12
C PHE A 75 23.32 9.83 -0.99
N LEU A 76 23.05 10.55 -2.10
CA LEU A 76 23.00 12.01 -2.12
C LEU A 76 21.86 12.55 -1.24
N ALA A 77 20.65 12.00 -1.36
CA ALA A 77 19.47 12.44 -0.61
C ALA A 77 19.62 12.21 0.90
N ALA A 78 20.24 11.10 1.30
CA ALA A 78 20.58 10.84 2.70
C ALA A 78 21.62 11.85 3.21
N PHE A 79 22.65 12.13 2.41
CA PHE A 79 23.67 13.12 2.75
C PHE A 79 23.06 14.52 2.89
N PHE A 80 22.20 14.94 1.97
CA PHE A 80 21.52 16.24 2.00
C PHE A 80 20.52 16.35 3.14
N GLY A 81 19.87 15.25 3.50
CA GLY A 81 19.01 15.15 4.69
C GLY A 81 19.73 15.57 5.97
N ALA A 82 21.03 15.31 6.06
CA ALA A 82 21.90 15.73 7.15
C ALA A 82 22.53 17.12 6.90
N GLU A 83 23.27 17.28 5.80
CA GLU A 83 24.28 18.35 5.64
C GLU A 83 23.84 19.55 4.79
N MET A 84 22.80 19.41 3.95
CA MET A 84 22.37 20.50 3.06
C MET A 84 21.43 21.48 3.76
N ASN A 85 21.52 22.76 3.45
CA ASN A 85 20.56 23.74 3.94
C ASN A 85 19.12 23.45 3.47
N THR A 86 18.16 23.91 4.26
CA THR A 86 16.74 23.85 3.90
C THR A 86 16.43 24.88 2.80
N PRO A 87 15.54 24.56 1.84
CA PRO A 87 15.10 25.54 0.84
C PRO A 87 14.52 26.78 1.53
N LYS A 88 15.07 27.96 1.21
CA LYS A 88 14.65 29.24 1.78
C LYS A 88 14.84 30.37 0.77
N THR A 89 13.95 31.35 0.79
CA THR A 89 14.06 32.62 0.06
C THR A 89 15.23 33.48 0.55
N LEU A 90 15.76 34.33 -0.34
CA LEU A 90 16.77 35.32 0.00
C LEU A 90 16.18 36.37 0.96
N THR A 91 16.96 36.78 1.95
CA THR A 91 16.55 37.83 2.90
C THR A 91 16.17 39.10 2.14
N GLY A 92 14.98 39.63 2.39
CA GLY A 92 14.44 40.81 1.68
C GLY A 92 13.84 40.52 0.28
N HIS A 93 13.91 39.28 -0.21
CA HIS A 93 13.41 38.89 -1.53
C HIS A 93 12.55 37.60 -1.46
N GLY A 94 11.26 37.75 -1.18
CA GLY A 94 10.31 36.64 -1.00
C GLY A 94 9.97 35.79 -2.24
N TYR A 95 10.57 36.10 -3.40
CA TYR A 95 10.32 35.40 -4.67
C TYR A 95 11.49 34.53 -5.14
N ASN A 96 12.70 34.80 -4.64
CA ASN A 96 13.94 34.19 -5.14
C ASN A 96 14.56 33.36 -4.03
N PHE A 97 14.92 32.12 -4.35
CA PHE A 97 15.56 31.22 -3.40
C PHE A 97 17.04 31.53 -3.24
N SER A 98 17.54 31.30 -2.03
CA SER A 98 18.96 31.20 -1.77
C SER A 98 19.54 29.94 -2.43
N CYS A 99 20.80 30.01 -2.85
CA CYS A 99 21.46 28.85 -3.45
C CYS A 99 21.53 27.70 -2.42
N PRO A 100 21.23 26.45 -2.80
CA PRO A 100 21.47 25.31 -1.94
C PRO A 100 22.97 25.17 -1.65
N VAL A 101 23.32 24.89 -0.41
CA VAL A 101 24.71 24.77 0.06
C VAL A 101 24.85 23.51 0.89
N VAL A 102 25.87 22.72 0.55
CA VAL A 102 26.32 21.58 1.32
C VAL A 102 27.63 21.96 2.00
N SER A 103 27.74 21.74 3.31
CA SER A 103 28.94 22.13 4.07
C SER A 103 29.59 20.96 4.78
N MET A 104 30.91 21.01 4.95
CA MET A 104 31.65 20.10 5.83
C MET A 104 32.81 20.81 6.50
N ASN A 105 33.28 20.29 7.64
CA ASN A 105 34.46 20.80 8.33
C ASN A 105 35.62 19.80 8.19
N LYS A 106 36.82 20.31 7.94
CA LYS A 106 38.08 19.56 7.84
C LYS A 106 39.18 20.28 8.62
N LYS A 107 40.16 19.54 9.14
CA LYS A 107 41.42 20.15 9.58
C LYS A 107 42.20 20.67 8.37
N GLU A 108 43.06 21.66 8.62
CA GLU A 108 43.92 22.30 7.61
C GLU A 108 44.63 21.29 6.70
N GLU A 109 45.23 20.25 7.29
CA GLU A 109 45.93 19.17 6.57
C GLU A 109 45.04 18.33 5.63
N PHE A 110 43.71 18.35 5.79
CA PHE A 110 42.75 17.55 4.99
C PHE A 110 41.79 18.40 4.15
N VAL A 111 42.09 19.70 3.97
CA VAL A 111 41.26 20.61 3.17
C VAL A 111 41.19 20.17 1.72
N GLU A 112 42.33 19.84 1.12
CA GLU A 112 42.39 19.39 -0.29
C GLU A 112 41.59 18.10 -0.54
N ASN A 113 41.68 17.12 0.37
CA ASN A 113 40.85 15.93 0.31
C ASN A 113 39.35 16.26 0.40
N GLY A 114 38.95 17.22 1.25
CA GLY A 114 37.56 17.67 1.32
C GLY A 114 37.06 18.35 0.04
N ILE A 115 37.93 19.13 -0.63
CA ILE A 115 37.62 19.71 -1.94
C ILE A 115 37.43 18.60 -2.98
N LEU A 116 38.29 17.58 -2.96
CA LEU A 116 38.19 16.42 -3.86
C LEU A 116 36.88 15.65 -3.64
N PHE A 117 36.46 15.43 -2.40
CA PHE A 117 35.17 14.82 -2.08
C PHE A 117 33.99 15.62 -2.66
N PHE A 118 34.03 16.96 -2.62
CA PHE A 118 32.98 17.78 -3.24
C PHE A 118 33.02 17.78 -4.77
N LYS A 119 34.20 17.63 -5.39
CA LYS A 119 34.32 17.41 -6.84
C LYS A 119 33.71 16.06 -7.24
N GLU A 120 33.99 15.02 -6.46
CA GLU A 120 33.36 13.69 -6.60
C GLU A 120 31.84 13.75 -6.45
N MET A 121 31.33 14.53 -5.48
CA MET A 121 29.89 14.73 -5.29
C MET A 121 29.25 15.48 -6.47
N SER A 122 29.94 16.50 -6.99
CA SER A 122 29.48 17.24 -8.18
C SER A 122 29.31 16.30 -9.37
N LYS A 123 30.28 15.39 -9.59
CA LYS A 123 30.19 14.36 -10.64
C LYS A 123 28.99 13.43 -10.47
N LEU A 124 28.60 13.07 -9.25
CA LEU A 124 27.38 12.29 -9.03
C LEU A 124 26.10 13.10 -9.28
N LEU A 125 26.13 14.41 -9.05
CA LEU A 125 24.99 15.31 -9.26
C LEU A 125 24.72 15.58 -10.74
N ASP A 126 25.76 15.53 -11.58
CA ASP A 126 25.64 15.67 -13.03
C ASP A 126 24.69 14.61 -13.64
N ASP A 127 24.71 13.38 -13.12
CA ASP A 127 23.79 12.29 -13.54
C ASP A 127 22.31 12.64 -13.33
N PHE A 128 22.01 13.61 -12.46
CA PHE A 128 20.66 14.09 -12.18
C PHE A 128 20.34 15.42 -12.87
N GLY A 129 21.25 15.98 -13.67
CA GLY A 129 21.11 17.30 -14.26
C GLY A 129 21.18 18.42 -13.23
N VAL A 130 21.99 18.24 -12.17
CA VAL A 130 22.18 19.23 -11.11
C VAL A 130 23.57 19.84 -11.22
N THR A 131 23.62 21.08 -11.69
CA THR A 131 24.82 21.91 -11.80
C THR A 131 25.27 22.45 -10.45
N THR A 132 26.56 22.26 -10.15
CA THR A 132 27.25 22.88 -9.02
C THR A 132 28.01 24.13 -9.48
N LEU A 133 28.28 25.04 -8.54
CA LEU A 133 29.00 26.29 -8.76
C LEU A 133 30.41 26.17 -8.17
N LYS A 134 30.75 27.03 -7.20
CA LYS A 134 32.06 27.04 -6.56
C LYS A 134 32.09 26.25 -5.25
N ILE A 135 33.25 25.70 -4.97
CA ILE A 135 33.63 25.21 -3.64
C ILE A 135 34.38 26.35 -2.95
N SER A 136 33.82 26.87 -1.86
CA SER A 136 34.47 27.91 -1.05
C SER A 136 35.00 27.33 0.25
N GLN A 137 36.12 27.86 0.74
CA GLN A 137 36.69 27.52 2.04
C GLN A 137 36.77 28.75 2.94
N ARG A 138 36.50 28.56 4.23
CA ARG A 138 36.62 29.58 5.26
C ARG A 138 37.29 29.00 6.50
N LYS A 139 38.29 29.68 7.03
CA LYS A 139 38.90 29.33 8.33
C LYS A 139 37.90 29.66 9.45
N GLU A 140 37.54 28.66 10.26
CA GLU A 140 36.61 28.83 11.39
C GLU A 140 37.39 29.02 12.70
N ASN A 141 38.46 28.25 12.92
CA ASN A 141 39.35 28.32 14.09
C ASN A 141 40.81 28.09 13.67
N ALA A 142 41.76 28.13 14.63
CA ALA A 142 43.20 28.00 14.38
C ALA A 142 43.58 26.89 13.38
N ASN A 143 42.98 25.69 13.51
CA ASN A 143 43.35 24.50 12.71
C ASN A 143 42.16 23.84 11.97
N THR A 144 41.03 24.55 11.80
CA THR A 144 39.80 23.98 11.19
C THR A 144 39.24 24.91 10.12
N PHE A 145 38.94 24.32 8.96
CA PHE A 145 38.32 24.98 7.83
C PHE A 145 36.93 24.41 7.57
N ARG A 146 36.00 25.30 7.21
CA ARG A 146 34.69 24.93 6.68
C ARG A 146 34.71 25.05 5.16
N LEU A 147 34.39 23.94 4.50
CA LEU A 147 34.21 23.85 3.06
C LEU A 147 32.72 23.92 2.74
N ARG A 148 32.37 24.61 1.64
CA ARG A 148 30.99 24.73 1.15
C ARG A 148 30.93 24.51 -0.35
N LEU A 149 30.17 23.52 -0.78
CA LEU A 149 29.77 23.32 -2.16
C LEU A 149 28.46 24.08 -2.39
N THR A 150 28.49 25.06 -3.29
CA THR A 150 27.29 25.82 -3.68
C THR A 150 26.67 25.19 -4.92
N LEU A 151 25.36 24.92 -4.90
CA LEU A 151 24.61 24.44 -6.05
C LEU A 151 23.93 25.62 -6.75
N SER A 152 23.69 25.53 -8.05
CA SER A 152 23.06 26.60 -8.81
C SER A 152 21.64 26.90 -8.29
N GLY A 153 21.36 28.16 -8.00
CA GLY A 153 20.04 28.65 -7.58
C GLY A 153 19.08 28.94 -8.75
N ARG A 154 19.43 28.55 -9.98
CA ARG A 154 18.53 28.67 -11.14
C ARG A 154 17.29 27.77 -10.92
N PRO A 155 16.07 28.22 -11.27
CA PRO A 155 14.84 27.45 -11.03
C PRO A 155 14.90 26.00 -11.56
N GLU A 156 15.37 25.80 -12.79
CA GLU A 156 15.51 24.47 -13.42
C GLU A 156 16.42 23.54 -12.60
N ASN A 157 17.56 24.07 -12.14
CA ASN A 157 18.51 23.32 -11.36
C ASN A 157 17.93 22.91 -10.00
N MET A 158 17.19 23.82 -9.35
CA MET A 158 16.53 23.55 -8.08
C MET A 158 15.39 22.55 -8.24
N ILE A 159 14.64 22.62 -9.34
CA ILE A 159 13.61 21.62 -9.67
C ILE A 159 14.26 20.25 -9.84
N ASN A 160 15.32 20.14 -10.63
CA ASN A 160 16.06 18.88 -10.80
C ASN A 160 16.59 18.35 -9.46
N LEU A 161 17.21 19.21 -8.65
CA LEU A 161 17.75 18.83 -7.34
C LEU A 161 16.67 18.23 -6.45
N PHE A 162 15.53 18.91 -6.29
CA PHE A 162 14.51 18.49 -5.33
C PHE A 162 13.61 17.36 -5.85
N THR A 163 13.33 17.31 -7.16
CA THR A 163 12.49 16.24 -7.74
C THR A 163 13.26 14.95 -7.96
N ARG A 164 14.51 15.05 -8.45
CA ARG A 164 15.30 13.86 -8.84
C ARG A 164 16.11 13.31 -7.69
N VAL A 165 16.63 14.16 -6.78
CA VAL A 165 17.44 13.74 -5.63
C VAL A 165 16.67 13.89 -4.31
N GLY A 166 16.30 15.13 -3.98
CA GLY A 166 15.51 15.46 -2.78
C GLY A 166 16.27 15.27 -1.47
N PHE A 167 15.50 15.00 -0.40
CA PHE A 167 15.99 14.77 0.95
C PHE A 167 15.47 13.45 1.49
N GLU A 168 16.29 12.75 2.28
CA GLU A 168 15.85 11.56 3.00
C GLU A 168 16.20 11.62 4.49
N TYR A 169 15.47 10.89 5.33
CA TYR A 169 15.55 10.94 6.80
C TYR A 169 15.20 12.29 7.46
N ASN A 170 14.80 13.31 6.68
CA ASN A 170 14.34 14.60 7.20
C ASN A 170 13.00 15.01 6.54
N LYS A 171 11.89 14.64 7.18
CA LYS A 171 10.53 14.88 6.66
C LYS A 171 10.24 16.35 6.43
N LYS A 172 10.67 17.22 7.35
CA LYS A 172 10.48 18.68 7.25
C LYS A 172 11.16 19.25 6.02
N ARG A 173 12.44 18.91 5.77
CA ARG A 173 13.18 19.35 4.57
C ARG A 173 12.55 18.80 3.30
N LYS A 174 12.15 17.52 3.30
CA LYS A 174 11.48 16.86 2.18
C LYS A 174 10.18 17.56 1.80
N GLY A 175 9.30 17.81 2.77
CA GLY A 175 8.05 18.53 2.52
C GLY A 175 8.30 19.96 2.03
N LEU A 176 9.31 20.67 2.55
CA LEU A 176 9.62 22.04 2.10
C LEU A 176 10.17 22.06 0.66
N ALA A 177 10.96 21.05 0.31
CA ALA A 177 11.46 20.86 -1.05
C ALA A 177 10.31 20.63 -2.04
N ASN A 178 9.32 19.80 -1.68
CA ASN A 178 8.15 19.54 -2.53
C ASN A 178 7.36 20.83 -2.80
N VAL A 179 7.11 21.64 -1.77
CA VAL A 179 6.42 22.94 -1.95
C VAL A 179 7.27 23.91 -2.77
N ALA A 180 8.59 23.95 -2.54
CA ALA A 180 9.50 24.78 -3.32
C ALA A 180 9.50 24.41 -4.81
N VAL A 181 9.43 23.12 -5.14
CA VAL A 181 9.31 22.66 -6.54
C VAL A 181 8.04 23.23 -7.19
N GLN A 182 6.89 23.11 -6.54
CA GLN A 182 5.63 23.61 -7.10
C GLN A 182 5.65 25.13 -7.28
N TYR A 183 6.14 25.85 -6.28
CA TYR A 183 6.30 27.29 -6.39
C TYR A 183 7.23 27.70 -7.54
N LEU A 184 8.35 26.99 -7.74
CA LEU A 184 9.28 27.26 -8.82
C LEU A 184 8.68 26.96 -10.20
N LYS A 185 7.94 25.86 -10.34
CA LYS A 185 7.22 25.52 -11.57
C LYS A 185 6.17 26.56 -11.92
N TRP A 186 5.33 26.94 -10.95
CA TRP A 186 4.32 27.97 -11.15
C TRP A 186 4.95 29.32 -11.53
N LYS A 187 6.04 29.69 -10.85
CA LYS A 187 6.82 30.88 -11.19
C LYS A 187 7.35 30.83 -12.63
N GLN A 188 7.87 29.69 -13.10
CA GLN A 188 8.33 29.53 -14.47
C GLN A 188 7.19 29.65 -15.48
N LEU A 189 6.03 29.05 -15.19
CA LEU A 189 4.83 29.16 -16.01
C LEU A 189 4.40 30.62 -16.20
N VAL A 190 4.28 31.37 -15.10
CA VAL A 190 3.91 32.80 -15.15
C VAL A 190 4.93 33.63 -15.92
N ILE A 191 6.24 33.36 -15.76
CA ILE A 191 7.29 34.05 -16.54
C ILE A 191 7.17 33.72 -18.03
N ALA A 192 6.91 32.46 -18.38
CA ALA A 192 6.73 32.01 -19.76
C ALA A 192 5.51 32.69 -20.42
N GLN A 193 4.36 32.69 -19.75
CA GLN A 193 3.14 33.40 -20.20
C GLN A 193 3.42 34.89 -20.45
N ARG A 194 4.13 35.55 -19.53
CA ARG A 194 4.51 36.97 -19.70
C ARG A 194 5.49 37.20 -20.84
N LYS A 195 6.38 36.25 -21.13
CA LYS A 195 7.33 36.30 -22.25
C LYS A 195 6.61 36.12 -23.58
N GLU A 196 5.65 35.20 -23.64
CA GLU A 196 4.78 35.00 -24.80
C GLU A 196 3.94 36.25 -25.06
N MET A 197 3.31 36.80 -24.01
CA MET A 197 2.52 38.02 -24.11
C MET A 197 3.36 39.21 -24.60
N ALA A 198 4.58 39.35 -24.08
CA ALA A 198 5.51 40.38 -24.54
C ALA A 198 5.90 40.22 -26.01
N SER A 199 5.99 38.99 -26.50
CA SER A 199 6.31 38.69 -27.90
C SER A 199 5.11 38.97 -28.81
N LYS A 200 3.89 38.60 -28.38
CA LYS A 200 2.63 38.91 -29.07
C LYS A 200 2.42 40.42 -29.23
N VAL A 201 2.63 41.17 -28.16
CA VAL A 201 2.52 42.65 -28.14
C VAL A 201 3.57 43.33 -29.02
N LYS A 202 4.72 42.69 -29.29
CA LYS A 202 5.81 43.24 -30.13
C LYS A 202 5.63 42.92 -31.62
N GLN A 203 4.62 42.13 -32.02
CA GLN A 203 4.37 41.84 -33.42
C GLN A 203 4.03 43.13 -34.18
N LYS A 204 4.78 43.39 -35.27
CA LYS A 204 4.81 44.67 -35.99
C LYS A 204 3.47 45.11 -36.59
N GLU A 205 2.53 44.20 -36.81
CA GLU A 205 1.21 44.49 -37.37
C GLU A 205 0.25 45.13 -36.35
N LEU A 206 0.29 44.69 -35.08
CA LEU A 206 -0.52 45.25 -33.99
C LEU A 206 -0.08 46.67 -33.60
N VAL A 207 1.23 46.92 -33.60
CA VAL A 207 1.83 48.21 -33.19
C VAL A 207 1.63 49.31 -34.24
N LYS A 208 1.35 48.96 -35.50
CA LYS A 208 1.02 49.92 -36.57
C LYS A 208 -0.45 50.35 -36.60
N ALA A 209 -1.35 49.59 -35.97
CA ALA A 209 -2.80 49.77 -36.09
C ALA A 209 -3.51 50.27 -34.82
N MET A 210 -2.91 50.07 -33.63
CA MET A 210 -3.58 50.34 -32.34
C MET A 210 -2.63 51.03 -31.35
N SER A 211 -3.18 51.89 -30.47
CA SER A 211 -2.38 52.50 -29.41
C SER A 211 -2.04 51.47 -28.31
N ALA A 212 -0.97 51.69 -27.55
CA ALA A 212 -0.62 50.83 -26.42
C ALA A 212 -1.75 50.69 -25.37
N ARG A 213 -2.67 51.66 -25.33
CA ARG A 213 -3.83 51.68 -24.43
C ARG A 213 -4.95 50.76 -24.93
N ASP A 214 -5.18 50.74 -26.24
CA ASP A 214 -6.16 49.85 -26.88
C ASP A 214 -5.69 48.39 -26.78
N ILE A 215 -4.39 48.14 -26.99
CA ILE A 215 -3.78 46.81 -26.83
C ILE A 215 -3.93 46.32 -25.38
N PHE A 216 -3.75 47.20 -24.38
CA PHE A 216 -3.92 46.81 -22.98
C PHE A 216 -5.39 46.50 -22.61
N SER A 217 -6.35 47.23 -23.20
CA SER A 217 -7.79 47.04 -22.92
C SER A 217 -8.35 45.70 -23.41
N GLY A 218 -7.73 45.10 -24.43
CA GLY A 218 -8.10 43.79 -24.97
C GLY A 218 -7.34 42.59 -24.39
N LEU A 219 -6.45 42.82 -23.41
CA LEU A 219 -5.65 41.76 -22.79
C LEU A 219 -6.20 41.39 -21.41
N ASP A 220 -6.07 40.11 -21.04
CA ASP A 220 -6.37 39.68 -19.68
C ASP A 220 -5.41 40.36 -18.67
N SER A 221 -5.98 41.13 -17.75
CA SER A 221 -5.28 41.98 -16.79
C SER A 221 -4.63 41.21 -15.62
N SER A 222 -4.86 39.90 -15.53
CA SER A 222 -4.42 39.04 -14.43
C SER A 222 -2.88 38.95 -14.28
N SER A 223 -2.13 38.99 -15.39
CA SER A 223 -0.67 38.71 -15.43
C SER A 223 0.18 39.89 -15.92
N VAL A 224 -0.44 40.95 -16.44
CA VAL A 224 0.25 42.10 -17.07
C VAL A 224 -0.45 43.42 -16.75
N ASN A 225 0.33 44.49 -16.56
CA ASN A 225 -0.17 45.84 -16.35
C ASN A 225 0.18 46.75 -17.54
N PHE A 226 -0.49 47.91 -17.64
CA PHE A 226 -0.29 48.85 -18.74
C PHE A 226 1.19 49.22 -18.96
N ARG A 227 1.93 49.46 -17.87
CA ARG A 227 3.36 49.80 -17.91
C ARG A 227 4.24 48.66 -18.45
N PHE A 228 3.82 47.40 -18.27
CA PHE A 228 4.49 46.25 -18.86
C PHE A 228 4.30 46.21 -20.38
N VAL A 229 3.09 46.49 -20.86
CA VAL A 229 2.75 46.54 -22.30
C VAL A 229 3.50 47.67 -22.99
N GLU A 230 3.42 48.88 -22.44
CA GLU A 230 4.14 50.07 -22.95
C GLU A 230 5.65 49.83 -23.09
N ARG A 231 6.30 49.27 -22.06
CA ARG A 231 7.72 48.91 -22.11
C ARG A 231 8.06 47.75 -23.03
N SER A 232 7.08 46.91 -23.38
CA SER A 232 7.28 45.82 -24.35
C SER A 232 7.28 46.33 -25.79
N ILE A 233 6.49 47.38 -26.06
CA ILE A 233 6.34 47.99 -27.37
C ILE A 233 7.47 48.97 -27.65
N TYR A 234 7.72 49.90 -26.73
CA TYR A 234 8.60 51.06 -26.97
C TYR A 234 10.01 50.91 -26.38
N GLY A 235 10.28 49.86 -25.59
CA GLY A 235 11.58 49.63 -24.94
C GLY A 235 12.36 48.46 -25.54
N GLU A 236 13.69 48.57 -25.58
CA GLU A 236 14.57 47.43 -25.83
C GLU A 236 14.60 46.49 -24.60
N ARG A 237 13.88 45.36 -24.68
CA ARG A 237 13.94 44.34 -23.63
C ARG A 237 15.16 43.44 -23.79
N ASN A 238 16.23 43.77 -23.07
CA ASN A 238 17.43 42.93 -22.94
C ASN A 238 17.38 41.94 -21.75
N ILE A 239 16.29 41.93 -20.95
CA ILE A 239 16.17 41.14 -19.72
C ILE A 239 14.83 40.40 -19.69
N GLU A 240 14.83 39.16 -19.18
CA GLU A 240 13.61 38.35 -19.06
C GLU A 240 12.54 38.98 -18.14
N PRO A 241 11.24 38.79 -18.46
CA PRO A 241 10.14 39.23 -17.59
C PRO A 241 10.26 38.65 -16.18
N ARG A 242 9.98 39.50 -15.18
CA ARG A 242 9.86 39.06 -13.77
C ARG A 242 8.43 38.59 -13.50
N VAL A 243 8.18 38.00 -12.33
CA VAL A 243 6.80 37.78 -11.84
C VAL A 243 6.09 39.12 -11.55
N PRO A 244 4.75 39.18 -11.62
CA PRO A 244 4.02 40.41 -11.33
C PRO A 244 4.03 40.74 -9.84
N ALA A 245 3.73 41.99 -9.47
CA ALA A 245 3.84 42.45 -8.08
C ALA A 245 2.84 41.79 -7.13
N ASN A 246 1.71 41.32 -7.66
CA ASN A 246 0.65 40.57 -6.97
C ASN A 246 0.95 39.06 -6.89
N PHE A 247 2.03 38.57 -7.50
CA PHE A 247 2.43 37.17 -7.36
C PHE A 247 2.72 36.90 -5.87
N PRO A 248 2.22 35.80 -5.29
CA PRO A 248 2.43 35.56 -3.86
C PRO A 248 3.89 35.26 -3.54
N LYS A 249 4.33 35.71 -2.37
CA LYS A 249 5.64 35.33 -1.83
C LYS A 249 5.63 33.85 -1.44
N PHE A 250 6.80 33.23 -1.40
CA PHE A 250 6.91 31.81 -1.09
C PHE A 250 6.25 31.42 0.24
N ASP A 251 6.39 32.25 1.29
CA ASP A 251 5.80 31.94 2.61
C ASP A 251 4.26 31.94 2.57
N GLN A 252 3.66 32.84 1.78
CA GLN A 252 2.21 32.88 1.57
C GLN A 252 1.72 31.66 0.79
N PHE A 253 2.47 31.27 -0.25
CA PHE A 253 2.17 30.04 -1.00
C PHE A 253 2.33 28.80 -0.13
N LEU A 254 3.35 28.76 0.73
CA LEU A 254 3.64 27.64 1.63
C LEU A 254 2.50 27.37 2.60
N GLU A 255 1.87 28.40 3.15
CA GLU A 255 0.70 28.26 4.03
C GLU A 255 -0.49 27.67 3.28
N LYS A 256 -0.87 28.26 2.15
CA LYS A 256 -2.02 27.79 1.33
C LYS A 256 -1.80 26.37 0.81
N ALA A 257 -0.63 26.09 0.25
CA ALA A 257 -0.34 24.80 -0.38
C ALA A 257 -0.26 23.63 0.62
N ARG A 258 -0.25 23.91 1.93
CA ARG A 258 -0.22 22.92 3.02
C ARG A 258 -1.47 22.92 3.91
N GLU A 259 -2.46 23.75 3.60
CA GLU A 259 -3.68 23.84 4.39
C GLU A 259 -4.34 22.45 4.49
N GLY A 260 -4.55 21.94 5.71
CA GLY A 260 -5.09 20.60 5.94
C GLY A 260 -4.14 19.41 5.63
N LEU A 261 -2.90 19.65 5.19
CA LEU A 261 -1.92 18.60 4.85
C LEU A 261 -0.74 18.48 5.83
N GLU A 262 -0.54 19.45 6.72
CA GLU A 262 0.51 19.47 7.77
C GLU A 262 1.92 19.02 7.26
N GLU A 263 2.60 18.10 7.97
CA GLU A 263 3.91 17.54 7.57
C GLU A 263 3.80 16.25 6.73
N SER A 264 2.65 16.03 6.05
CA SER A 264 2.43 14.84 5.21
C SER A 264 3.44 14.68 4.07
N GLY A 265 4.03 15.78 3.62
CA GLY A 265 4.89 15.82 2.43
C GLY A 265 4.10 15.96 1.12
N MET A 266 2.77 16.08 1.20
CA MET A 266 1.88 16.40 0.08
C MET A 266 1.74 17.92 -0.08
N VAL A 267 1.30 18.35 -1.26
CA VAL A 267 1.10 19.77 -1.61
C VAL A 267 -0.18 19.83 -2.44
N TRP A 268 -1.09 20.77 -2.13
CA TRP A 268 -2.24 21.03 -2.98
C TRP A 268 -1.80 21.66 -4.30
N ASP A 269 -2.43 21.22 -5.39
CA ASP A 269 -2.24 21.77 -6.73
C ASP A 269 -3.60 21.85 -7.41
N GLU A 270 -3.77 22.82 -8.32
CA GLU A 270 -5.03 23.04 -9.03
C GLU A 270 -5.01 22.31 -10.37
N ILE A 271 -6.09 21.60 -10.69
CA ILE A 271 -6.25 20.94 -11.98
C ILE A 271 -6.65 22.02 -12.99
N GLU A 272 -5.76 22.34 -13.93
CA GLU A 272 -5.98 23.37 -14.96
C GLU A 272 -6.91 22.89 -16.08
N SER A 273 -6.73 21.65 -16.55
CA SER A 273 -7.60 21.00 -17.52
C SER A 273 -7.62 19.48 -17.30
N ILE A 274 -8.69 18.84 -17.76
CA ILE A 274 -8.79 17.39 -17.89
C ILE A 274 -8.96 17.11 -19.37
N GLU A 275 -8.01 16.40 -19.96
CA GLU A 275 -8.01 16.06 -21.38
C GLU A 275 -8.08 14.53 -21.51
N GLU A 276 -9.00 14.06 -22.35
CA GLU A 276 -9.05 12.66 -22.75
C GLU A 276 -8.00 12.46 -23.84
N VAL A 277 -6.95 11.70 -23.52
CA VAL A 277 -5.88 11.36 -24.45
C VAL A 277 -6.05 9.93 -24.90
N ASP A 278 -6.05 9.70 -26.21
CA ASP A 278 -5.87 8.38 -26.81
C ASP A 278 -4.47 7.88 -26.44
N PHE A 279 -4.39 7.24 -25.28
CA PHE A 279 -3.15 6.75 -24.73
C PHE A 279 -2.87 5.36 -25.30
N ASP A 280 -2.18 5.32 -26.45
CA ASP A 280 -1.62 4.09 -27.05
C ASP A 280 -0.25 3.75 -26.43
N GLY A 281 -0.15 3.93 -25.12
CA GLY A 281 1.04 3.64 -24.33
C GLY A 281 0.75 2.56 -23.29
N TYR A 282 1.79 1.97 -22.73
CA TYR A 282 1.61 1.08 -21.59
C TYR A 282 1.26 1.89 -20.35
N VAL A 283 0.11 1.63 -19.75
CA VAL A 283 -0.10 1.95 -18.34
C VAL A 283 0.85 1.03 -17.59
N TYR A 284 1.85 1.59 -16.91
CA TYR A 284 2.80 0.81 -16.13
C TYR A 284 2.10 0.21 -14.90
N ASP A 285 1.42 -0.91 -15.09
CA ASP A 285 1.47 -2.00 -14.12
C ASP A 285 2.89 -2.61 -14.19
N PHE A 286 3.40 -3.14 -13.08
CA PHE A 286 4.73 -3.74 -13.01
C PHE A 286 4.79 -5.01 -13.87
N THR A 287 4.95 -4.85 -15.18
CA THR A 287 5.03 -5.92 -16.18
C THR A 287 6.49 -6.21 -16.52
N VAL A 288 6.83 -7.48 -16.69
CA VAL A 288 8.16 -7.93 -17.12
C VAL A 288 8.08 -8.24 -18.61
N ALA A 289 8.83 -7.49 -19.43
CA ALA A 289 8.89 -7.71 -20.87
C ALA A 289 9.55 -9.05 -21.21
N HIS A 290 8.79 -10.16 -21.21
CA HIS A 290 9.24 -11.47 -21.69
C HIS A 290 8.11 -12.18 -22.47
N PRO A 291 8.38 -12.79 -23.65
CA PRO A 291 7.38 -13.45 -24.52
C PRO A 291 6.72 -14.72 -23.93
N HIS A 292 7.03 -15.04 -22.67
CA HIS A 292 6.44 -16.16 -21.94
C HIS A 292 5.76 -15.71 -20.65
N HIS A 293 5.33 -14.44 -20.59
CA HIS A 293 4.78 -13.73 -19.44
C HIS A 293 4.44 -14.60 -18.22
N ASN A 294 5.36 -14.60 -17.24
CA ASN A 294 5.26 -15.35 -16.00
C ASN A 294 5.22 -14.34 -14.86
N PHE A 295 4.06 -14.18 -14.23
CA PHE A 295 4.01 -13.59 -12.90
C PHE A 295 4.23 -14.70 -11.86
N VAL A 296 5.00 -14.42 -10.80
CA VAL A 296 4.67 -14.78 -9.41
C VAL A 296 5.74 -14.33 -8.39
N ALA A 297 5.19 -13.77 -7.31
CA ALA A 297 5.57 -13.80 -5.89
C ALA A 297 6.59 -12.83 -5.28
N ASN A 298 5.98 -11.79 -4.69
CA ASN A 298 5.99 -11.61 -3.25
C ASN A 298 4.62 -12.00 -2.66
N ASN A 299 4.54 -13.05 -1.82
CA ASN A 299 3.31 -13.47 -1.12
C ASN A 299 2.09 -13.80 -2.02
N PHE A 300 2.31 -14.08 -3.31
CA PHE A 300 1.26 -14.51 -4.25
C PHE A 300 1.25 -16.03 -4.47
N VAL A 301 2.02 -16.78 -3.67
CA VAL A 301 1.65 -18.18 -3.47
C VAL A 301 0.48 -18.21 -2.51
N VAL A 302 -0.67 -18.49 -3.10
CA VAL A 302 -1.96 -18.36 -2.51
C VAL A 302 -2.37 -19.62 -1.75
N SER A 303 -3.01 -19.40 -0.61
CA SER A 303 -3.34 -20.41 0.39
C SER A 303 -4.86 -20.47 0.65
N ASN A 304 -5.66 -19.87 -0.25
CA ASN A 304 -7.12 -19.76 -0.12
C ASN A 304 -7.58 -19.23 1.25
N CYS A 305 -7.03 -18.09 1.67
CA CYS A 305 -7.80 -17.25 2.59
C CYS A 305 -9.06 -16.79 1.84
N GLY A 306 -10.21 -16.87 2.52
CA GLY A 306 -11.50 -16.62 1.91
C GLY A 306 -12.57 -16.40 2.96
N VAL A 307 -13.77 -16.13 2.49
CA VAL A 307 -14.89 -15.66 3.30
C VAL A 307 -16.13 -16.45 2.95
N ARG A 308 -16.85 -16.85 3.98
CA ARG A 308 -18.12 -17.55 3.88
C ARG A 308 -19.20 -16.76 4.61
N LEU A 309 -20.37 -16.58 3.99
CA LEU A 309 -21.50 -15.85 4.59
C LEU A 309 -22.72 -16.75 4.69
N LEU A 310 -23.26 -16.88 5.91
CA LEU A 310 -24.53 -17.54 6.18
C LEU A 310 -25.62 -16.51 6.44
N ARG A 311 -26.83 -16.80 5.98
CA ARG A 311 -28.04 -16.12 6.42
C ARG A 311 -28.78 -16.92 7.47
N THR A 312 -29.71 -16.27 8.16
CA THR A 312 -30.66 -16.89 9.09
C THR A 312 -32.05 -16.30 8.86
N ASN A 313 -33.09 -16.87 9.47
CA ASN A 313 -34.42 -16.27 9.54
C ASN A 313 -34.59 -15.31 10.74
N LEU A 314 -33.53 -15.11 11.53
CA LEU A 314 -33.56 -14.34 12.78
C LEU A 314 -33.39 -12.84 12.52
N LYS A 315 -33.90 -12.05 13.45
CA LYS A 315 -33.65 -10.60 13.57
C LYS A 315 -32.86 -10.29 14.85
N GLU A 316 -32.40 -9.05 14.98
CA GLU A 316 -31.62 -8.61 16.16
C GLU A 316 -32.29 -8.97 17.48
N LYS A 317 -33.62 -8.76 17.61
CA LYS A 317 -34.38 -9.07 18.83
C LYS A 317 -34.30 -10.54 19.27
N ASP A 318 -34.09 -11.46 18.34
CA ASP A 318 -34.07 -12.91 18.61
C ASP A 318 -32.68 -13.34 19.14
N VAL A 319 -31.63 -12.60 18.78
CA VAL A 319 -30.23 -12.93 19.10
C VAL A 319 -29.68 -12.06 20.23
N ARG A 320 -30.06 -10.78 20.29
CA ARG A 320 -29.51 -9.79 21.23
C ARG A 320 -29.51 -10.26 22.70
N PRO A 321 -30.61 -10.86 23.22
CA PRO A 321 -30.65 -11.33 24.62
C PRO A 321 -29.66 -12.47 24.93
N LYS A 322 -29.26 -13.24 23.90
CA LYS A 322 -28.36 -14.40 24.03
C LYS A 322 -27.00 -14.19 23.36
N LEU A 323 -26.74 -12.99 22.84
CA LEU A 323 -25.56 -12.70 22.01
C LEU A 323 -24.24 -12.98 22.75
N HIS A 324 -24.18 -12.64 24.03
CA HIS A 324 -23.00 -12.89 24.86
C HIS A 324 -22.74 -14.38 25.09
N ASP A 325 -23.79 -15.14 25.38
CA ASP A 325 -23.73 -16.60 25.55
C ASP A 325 -23.38 -17.27 24.23
N LEU A 326 -23.97 -16.81 23.13
CA LEU A 326 -23.74 -17.32 21.78
C LEU A 326 -22.29 -17.12 21.34
N ILE A 327 -21.75 -15.90 21.45
CA ILE A 327 -20.36 -15.62 21.10
C ILE A 327 -19.39 -16.39 22.00
N SER A 328 -19.70 -16.52 23.30
CA SER A 328 -18.87 -17.31 24.22
C SER A 328 -18.91 -18.81 23.89
N ALA A 329 -20.09 -19.33 23.54
CA ALA A 329 -20.28 -20.71 23.12
C ALA A 329 -19.57 -21.02 21.78
N LEU A 330 -19.60 -20.09 20.83
CA LEU A 330 -18.86 -20.17 19.57
C LEU A 330 -17.36 -20.19 19.82
N PHE A 331 -16.87 -19.32 20.73
CA PHE A 331 -15.46 -19.25 21.11
C PHE A 331 -14.94 -20.57 21.70
N VAL A 332 -15.77 -21.28 22.45
CA VAL A 332 -15.45 -22.60 22.99
C VAL A 332 -15.56 -23.69 21.92
N ALA A 333 -16.57 -23.64 21.06
CA ALA A 333 -16.83 -24.67 20.06
C ALA A 333 -15.81 -24.67 18.90
N ILE A 334 -15.30 -23.49 18.53
CA ILE A 334 -14.43 -23.28 17.36
C ILE A 334 -13.02 -22.89 17.84
N PRO A 335 -12.01 -23.77 17.75
CA PRO A 335 -10.68 -23.43 18.22
C PRO A 335 -10.05 -22.28 17.42
N SER A 336 -9.45 -21.33 18.11
CA SER A 336 -8.92 -20.10 17.53
C SER A 336 -7.53 -19.74 18.06
N GLY A 337 -6.73 -19.06 17.24
CA GLY A 337 -5.40 -18.55 17.56
C GLY A 337 -4.20 -19.37 17.10
N VAL A 338 -3.01 -18.77 17.29
CA VAL A 338 -1.73 -19.37 16.87
C VAL A 338 -1.51 -20.69 17.63
N GLY A 339 -1.19 -21.75 16.88
CA GLY A 339 -0.89 -23.08 17.42
C GLY A 339 -2.09 -23.90 17.91
N SER A 340 -3.31 -23.36 17.82
CA SER A 340 -4.52 -24.07 18.24
C SER A 340 -4.78 -25.29 17.35
N LYS A 341 -5.22 -26.38 17.99
CA LYS A 341 -5.51 -27.66 17.31
C LYS A 341 -7.02 -27.83 17.15
N GLY A 342 -7.44 -28.39 16.02
CA GLY A 342 -8.82 -28.73 15.71
C GLY A 342 -9.35 -29.89 16.55
N ARG A 343 -10.68 -29.99 16.63
CA ARG A 343 -11.37 -31.13 17.27
C ARG A 343 -11.29 -32.40 16.43
N ILE A 344 -11.09 -32.24 15.12
CA ILE A 344 -11.01 -33.33 14.15
C ILE A 344 -9.64 -34.00 14.27
N LYS A 345 -9.65 -35.29 14.62
CA LYS A 345 -8.45 -36.15 14.61
C LYS A 345 -8.48 -36.98 13.35
N ILE A 346 -7.54 -36.70 12.45
CA ILE A 346 -7.38 -37.42 11.18
C ILE A 346 -5.95 -37.96 11.04
N SER A 347 -5.85 -39.11 10.38
CA SER A 347 -4.61 -39.74 9.94
C SER A 347 -3.96 -38.93 8.81
N SER A 348 -2.69 -39.21 8.52
CA SER A 348 -2.01 -38.58 7.37
C SER A 348 -2.68 -38.92 6.04
N GLN A 349 -3.25 -40.12 5.91
CA GLN A 349 -3.99 -40.53 4.72
C GLN A 349 -5.27 -39.71 4.53
N GLU A 350 -6.03 -39.52 5.60
CA GLU A 350 -7.25 -38.69 5.56
C GLU A 350 -6.95 -37.22 5.26
N VAL A 351 -5.80 -36.69 5.70
CA VAL A 351 -5.38 -35.34 5.30
C VAL A 351 -5.20 -35.26 3.78
N MET A 352 -4.62 -36.27 3.14
CA MET A 352 -4.48 -36.30 1.68
C MET A 352 -5.84 -36.29 0.99
N GLU A 353 -6.82 -37.04 1.52
CA GLU A 353 -8.19 -36.97 1.01
C GLU A 353 -8.82 -35.57 1.16
N VAL A 354 -8.57 -34.88 2.27
CA VAL A 354 -9.02 -33.48 2.47
C VAL A 354 -8.41 -32.56 1.41
N LEU A 355 -7.12 -32.75 1.09
CA LEU A 355 -6.41 -31.95 0.09
C LEU A 355 -6.96 -32.17 -1.32
N GLU A 356 -7.49 -33.34 -1.63
CA GLU A 356 -8.02 -33.62 -2.97
C GLU A 356 -9.51 -33.30 -3.10
N LYS A 357 -10.30 -33.50 -2.04
CA LYS A 357 -11.78 -33.42 -2.10
C LYS A 357 -12.39 -32.16 -1.47
N GLY A 358 -11.60 -31.36 -0.74
CA GLY A 358 -12.06 -30.10 -0.17
C GLY A 358 -13.28 -30.20 0.73
N SER A 359 -14.27 -29.30 0.58
CA SER A 359 -15.47 -29.32 1.41
C SER A 359 -16.34 -30.55 1.18
N GLN A 360 -16.23 -31.21 0.03
CA GLN A 360 -16.98 -32.45 -0.25
C GLN A 360 -16.55 -33.58 0.69
N TRP A 361 -15.27 -33.64 1.10
CA TRP A 361 -14.82 -34.55 2.15
C TRP A 361 -15.51 -34.26 3.48
N ALA A 362 -15.60 -32.98 3.85
CA ALA A 362 -16.21 -32.56 5.11
C ALA A 362 -17.71 -32.90 5.13
N ILE A 363 -18.43 -32.63 4.04
CA ILE A 363 -19.85 -32.99 3.88
C ILE A 363 -20.04 -34.51 3.97
N LYS A 364 -19.21 -35.31 3.29
CA LYS A 364 -19.27 -36.79 3.37
C LYS A 364 -19.02 -37.31 4.79
N ARG A 365 -18.27 -36.59 5.61
CA ARG A 365 -18.02 -36.89 7.04
C ARG A 365 -19.11 -36.36 7.97
N GLY A 366 -20.20 -35.78 7.44
CA GLY A 366 -21.31 -35.23 8.22
C GLY A 366 -21.16 -33.77 8.62
N TYR A 367 -20.10 -33.09 8.16
CA TYR A 367 -19.88 -31.67 8.47
C TYR A 367 -20.60 -30.76 7.46
N GLY A 368 -21.93 -30.72 7.54
CA GLY A 368 -22.79 -29.85 6.75
C GLY A 368 -23.66 -30.59 5.75
N LEU A 369 -24.18 -29.89 4.75
CA LEU A 369 -25.23 -30.36 3.84
C LEU A 369 -24.71 -30.41 2.39
N PRO A 370 -25.27 -31.29 1.53
CA PRO A 370 -24.89 -31.35 0.12
C PRO A 370 -25.06 -30.04 -0.64
N GLU A 371 -26.11 -29.27 -0.32
CA GLU A 371 -26.40 -27.95 -0.91
C GLU A 371 -25.30 -26.91 -0.62
N ASP A 372 -24.56 -27.05 0.49
CA ASP A 372 -23.46 -26.14 0.83
C ASP A 372 -22.36 -26.14 -0.25
N ALA A 373 -22.19 -27.26 -0.96
CA ALA A 373 -21.22 -27.35 -2.05
C ALA A 373 -21.63 -26.49 -3.26
N LEU A 374 -22.93 -26.37 -3.55
CA LEU A 374 -23.43 -25.63 -4.72
C LEU A 374 -23.19 -24.13 -4.61
N HIS A 375 -23.24 -23.59 -3.39
CA HIS A 375 -22.94 -22.19 -3.07
C HIS A 375 -21.50 -21.97 -2.59
N THR A 376 -20.60 -22.90 -2.88
CA THR A 376 -19.17 -22.73 -2.63
C THR A 376 -18.45 -22.58 -3.96
N GLU A 377 -17.56 -21.59 -4.09
CA GLU A 377 -16.70 -21.44 -5.26
C GLU A 377 -15.98 -22.76 -5.60
N GLU A 378 -15.92 -23.12 -6.89
CA GLU A 378 -15.43 -24.42 -7.39
C GLU A 378 -16.23 -25.63 -6.86
N LYS A 379 -17.51 -25.43 -6.52
CA LYS A 379 -18.38 -26.44 -5.92
C LYS A 379 -17.76 -27.15 -4.71
N GLY A 380 -16.90 -26.42 -3.97
CA GLY A 380 -16.21 -26.93 -2.80
C GLY A 380 -14.96 -27.77 -3.03
N SER A 381 -14.56 -28.01 -4.28
CA SER A 381 -13.36 -28.80 -4.61
C SER A 381 -12.75 -28.35 -5.94
N MET A 382 -11.52 -27.83 -5.88
CA MET A 382 -10.72 -27.55 -7.05
C MET A 382 -10.17 -28.84 -7.66
N GLU A 383 -10.51 -29.07 -8.93
CA GLU A 383 -10.02 -30.19 -9.70
C GLU A 383 -8.51 -30.12 -9.97
N GLY A 384 -7.87 -31.28 -10.10
CA GLY A 384 -6.44 -31.39 -10.38
C GLY A 384 -5.54 -31.00 -9.20
N ALA A 385 -6.06 -31.08 -7.97
CA ALA A 385 -5.26 -31.15 -6.76
C ALA A 385 -4.51 -32.50 -6.70
N ASP A 386 -3.26 -32.49 -6.22
CA ASP A 386 -2.42 -33.69 -6.12
C ASP A 386 -1.64 -33.63 -4.80
N ALA A 387 -2.08 -34.44 -3.84
CA ALA A 387 -1.50 -34.43 -2.50
C ALA A 387 -0.02 -34.84 -2.48
N THR A 388 0.46 -35.56 -3.50
CA THR A 388 1.88 -35.96 -3.62
C THR A 388 2.81 -34.78 -3.86
N LYS A 389 2.27 -33.63 -4.30
CA LYS A 389 3.02 -32.38 -4.52
C LYS A 389 3.10 -31.49 -3.28
N VAL A 390 2.55 -31.94 -2.16
CA VAL A 390 2.58 -31.24 -0.87
C VAL A 390 3.68 -31.81 0.01
N GLY A 391 4.60 -30.96 0.46
CA GLY A 391 5.71 -31.39 1.31
C GLY A 391 5.24 -31.93 2.68
N GLN A 392 5.97 -32.91 3.21
CA GLN A 392 5.68 -33.56 4.50
C GLN A 392 5.48 -32.57 5.65
N ARG A 393 6.30 -31.51 5.71
CA ARG A 393 6.19 -30.45 6.72
C ARG A 393 4.85 -29.70 6.65
N ALA A 394 4.28 -29.52 5.46
CA ALA A 394 2.99 -28.87 5.29
C ALA A 394 1.85 -29.76 5.82
N LEU A 395 1.93 -31.08 5.57
CA LEU A 395 0.99 -32.06 6.12
C LEU A 395 1.05 -32.10 7.64
N GLU A 396 2.24 -32.14 8.24
CA GLU A 396 2.43 -32.15 9.70
C GLU A 396 1.87 -30.89 10.37
N ARG A 397 2.04 -29.72 9.73
CA ARG A 397 1.50 -28.45 10.23
C ARG A 397 -0.02 -28.35 10.05
N GLY A 398 -0.56 -28.86 8.94
CA GLY A 398 -1.97 -28.81 8.61
C GLY A 398 -2.83 -29.82 9.36
N ARG A 399 -2.35 -31.05 9.53
CA ARG A 399 -3.10 -32.14 10.16
C ARG A 399 -3.78 -31.74 11.49
N PRO A 400 -3.10 -31.08 12.44
CA PRO A 400 -3.75 -30.72 13.70
C PRO A 400 -4.61 -29.46 13.61
N GLN A 401 -4.66 -28.73 12.48
CA GLN A 401 -5.29 -27.40 12.38
C GLN A 401 -6.63 -27.39 11.64
N LEU A 402 -7.12 -28.54 11.18
CA LEU A 402 -8.38 -28.62 10.42
C LEU A 402 -9.56 -28.31 11.35
N GLY A 403 -10.44 -27.42 10.90
CA GLY A 403 -11.52 -26.86 11.72
C GLY A 403 -10.99 -25.89 12.77
N THR A 404 -10.15 -24.94 12.39
CA THR A 404 -9.70 -23.86 13.27
C THR A 404 -9.76 -22.52 12.58
N LEU A 405 -10.06 -21.47 13.35
CA LEU A 405 -10.15 -20.10 12.83
C LEU A 405 -8.76 -19.57 12.51
N GLY A 406 -7.83 -19.70 13.46
CA GLY A 406 -6.50 -19.12 13.38
C GLY A 406 -6.34 -17.76 14.00
N ALA A 407 -5.36 -17.01 13.52
CA ALA A 407 -4.97 -15.69 14.05
C ALA A 407 -4.85 -14.68 12.90
N GLY A 408 -4.50 -13.43 13.23
CA GLY A 408 -4.42 -12.33 12.28
C GLY A 408 -5.82 -11.74 12.02
N ASN A 409 -6.13 -11.46 10.76
CA ASN A 409 -7.42 -10.93 10.33
C ASN A 409 -8.52 -12.00 10.22
N HIS A 410 -8.29 -13.22 10.72
CA HIS A 410 -9.30 -14.28 10.71
C HIS A 410 -10.27 -14.10 11.87
N PHE A 411 -11.57 -14.16 11.58
CA PHE A 411 -12.64 -13.96 12.54
C PHE A 411 -13.90 -14.76 12.17
N LEU A 412 -14.78 -14.92 13.14
CA LEU A 412 -16.19 -15.26 12.93
C LEU A 412 -17.01 -14.10 13.48
N GLU A 413 -17.96 -13.61 12.70
CA GLU A 413 -18.74 -12.41 13.03
C GLU A 413 -20.23 -12.66 12.84
N ILE A 414 -21.02 -12.27 13.83
CA ILE A 414 -22.48 -12.19 13.77
C ILE A 414 -22.82 -10.74 13.42
N GLN A 415 -23.56 -10.56 12.35
CA GLN A 415 -23.87 -9.26 11.77
C GLN A 415 -25.38 -9.07 11.62
N ILE A 416 -25.78 -7.82 11.49
CA ILE A 416 -27.14 -7.42 11.09
C ILE A 416 -27.06 -6.79 9.71
N VAL A 417 -27.96 -7.17 8.81
CA VAL A 417 -28.18 -6.45 7.55
C VAL A 417 -28.76 -5.07 7.85
N GLU A 418 -27.96 -4.03 7.67
CA GLU A 418 -28.29 -2.65 7.99
C GLU A 418 -29.01 -1.96 6.83
N GLU A 419 -28.55 -2.19 5.60
CA GLU A 419 -29.04 -1.50 4.41
C GLU A 419 -29.06 -2.44 3.21
N ILE A 420 -30.05 -2.28 2.33
CA ILE A 420 -30.17 -2.97 1.04
C ILE A 420 -30.06 -1.92 -0.06
N TYR A 421 -29.18 -2.17 -1.03
CA TYR A 421 -28.96 -1.31 -2.20
C TYR A 421 -29.54 -1.91 -3.49
N ASP A 422 -29.67 -3.23 -3.54
CA ASP A 422 -30.24 -3.96 -4.69
C ASP A 422 -31.25 -4.98 -4.17
N GLU A 423 -32.54 -4.65 -4.27
CA GLU A 423 -33.62 -5.48 -3.76
C GLU A 423 -33.77 -6.80 -4.52
N GLU A 424 -33.50 -6.82 -5.82
CA GLU A 424 -33.61 -8.02 -6.65
C GLU A 424 -32.54 -9.04 -6.27
N ALA A 425 -31.27 -8.60 -6.24
CA ALA A 425 -30.16 -9.44 -5.82
C ALA A 425 -30.29 -9.87 -4.36
N ALA A 426 -30.72 -8.97 -3.46
CA ALA A 426 -30.95 -9.32 -2.06
C ALA A 426 -32.03 -10.39 -1.91
N LYS A 427 -33.15 -10.28 -2.64
CA LYS A 427 -34.22 -11.29 -2.62
C LYS A 427 -33.73 -12.64 -3.12
N VAL A 428 -32.96 -12.68 -4.20
CA VAL A 428 -32.35 -13.91 -4.74
C VAL A 428 -31.40 -14.56 -3.72
N PHE A 429 -30.61 -13.76 -3.01
CA PHE A 429 -29.72 -14.26 -1.94
C PHE A 429 -30.45 -14.58 -0.62
N GLY A 430 -31.74 -14.28 -0.52
CA GLY A 430 -32.53 -14.44 0.70
C GLY A 430 -32.12 -13.49 1.82
N ILE A 431 -31.66 -12.29 1.45
CA ILE A 431 -31.20 -11.22 2.35
C ILE A 431 -32.32 -10.19 2.55
N PHE A 432 -32.57 -9.76 3.79
CA PHE A 432 -33.55 -8.72 4.10
C PHE A 432 -33.09 -7.78 5.24
N PRO A 433 -33.62 -6.54 5.33
CA PRO A 433 -33.25 -5.59 6.40
C PRO A 433 -33.48 -6.14 7.81
N GLY A 434 -32.49 -5.96 8.69
CA GLY A 434 -32.53 -6.42 10.08
C GLY A 434 -32.26 -7.91 10.28
N GLN A 435 -31.99 -8.66 9.21
CA GLN A 435 -31.66 -10.09 9.27
C GLN A 435 -30.30 -10.32 9.95
N ILE A 436 -30.20 -11.41 10.70
CA ILE A 436 -28.94 -11.89 11.25
C ILE A 436 -28.20 -12.74 10.22
N THR A 437 -26.93 -12.40 9.99
CA THR A 437 -26.01 -13.18 9.17
C THR A 437 -24.78 -13.58 9.99
N VAL A 438 -24.07 -14.61 9.53
CA VAL A 438 -22.81 -15.05 10.14
C VAL A 438 -21.72 -15.15 9.09
N MET A 439 -20.64 -14.39 9.28
CA MET A 439 -19.49 -14.37 8.41
C MET A 439 -18.33 -15.15 9.01
N ILE A 440 -17.70 -16.02 8.23
CA ILE A 440 -16.54 -16.82 8.61
C ILE A 440 -15.38 -16.45 7.69
N HIS A 441 -14.33 -15.84 8.24
CA HIS A 441 -13.13 -15.47 7.51
C HIS A 441 -11.93 -16.29 8.00
N THR A 442 -11.48 -17.24 7.18
CA THR A 442 -10.27 -18.04 7.43
C THR A 442 -9.74 -18.68 6.12
N GLY A 443 -8.64 -19.43 6.21
CA GLY A 443 -8.02 -20.09 5.06
C GLY A 443 -7.35 -21.42 5.43
N SER A 444 -6.33 -21.81 4.66
CA SER A 444 -5.65 -23.11 4.79
C SER A 444 -4.65 -23.24 5.94
N ARG A 445 -4.68 -22.30 6.89
CA ARG A 445 -3.89 -22.36 8.13
C ARG A 445 -2.38 -22.48 7.84
N GLY A 446 -1.66 -23.21 8.69
CA GLY A 446 -0.23 -23.44 8.54
C GLY A 446 0.14 -24.29 7.33
N LEU A 447 -0.81 -25.04 6.75
CA LEU A 447 -0.58 -25.91 5.59
C LEU A 447 -0.26 -25.09 4.35
N GLY A 448 -1.15 -24.18 3.94
CA GLY A 448 -0.90 -23.37 2.74
C GLY A 448 0.23 -22.37 2.92
N TYR A 449 0.47 -21.89 4.16
CA TYR A 449 1.69 -21.11 4.44
C TYR A 449 2.96 -21.92 4.17
N GLN A 450 2.99 -23.20 4.58
CA GLN A 450 4.17 -24.04 4.35
C GLN A 450 4.33 -24.38 2.87
N ILE A 451 3.25 -24.66 2.15
CA ILE A 451 3.28 -24.84 0.68
C ILE A 451 3.85 -23.58 0.01
N CYS A 452 3.41 -22.39 0.43
CA CYS A 452 3.98 -21.13 -0.02
C CYS A 452 5.49 -21.05 0.17
N ASP A 453 5.95 -21.29 1.39
CA ASP A 453 7.37 -21.22 1.73
C ASP A 453 8.23 -22.26 0.99
N ASP A 454 7.70 -23.46 0.75
CA ASP A 454 8.40 -24.52 0.04
C ASP A 454 8.52 -24.20 -1.46
N TYR A 455 7.45 -23.76 -2.10
CA TYR A 455 7.48 -23.43 -3.52
C TYR A 455 8.22 -22.12 -3.81
N LEU A 456 8.21 -21.13 -2.92
CA LEU A 456 9.05 -19.92 -3.08
C LEU A 456 10.55 -20.27 -3.21
N ARG A 457 11.01 -21.26 -2.44
CA ARG A 457 12.40 -21.75 -2.54
C ARG A 457 12.66 -22.43 -3.89
N LEU A 458 11.71 -23.21 -4.39
CA LEU A 458 11.81 -23.84 -5.73
C LEU A 458 11.79 -22.80 -6.85
N MET A 459 10.92 -21.79 -6.77
CA MET A 459 10.81 -20.72 -7.75
C MET A 459 12.10 -19.91 -7.83
N GLY A 460 12.79 -19.66 -6.72
CA GLY A 460 14.11 -19.00 -6.75
C GLY A 460 15.17 -19.75 -7.56
N ASN A 461 15.06 -21.08 -7.65
CA ASN A 461 15.91 -21.89 -8.53
C ASN A 461 15.40 -21.87 -9.98
N ALA A 462 14.09 -21.92 -10.18
CA ALA A 462 13.46 -21.85 -11.49
C ALA A 462 13.79 -20.54 -12.22
N VAL A 463 13.81 -19.40 -11.53
CA VAL A 463 14.22 -18.10 -12.10
C VAL A 463 15.59 -18.19 -12.76
N ARG A 464 16.54 -18.85 -12.12
CA ARG A 464 17.90 -19.07 -12.66
C ARG A 464 17.87 -20.06 -13.83
N LYS A 465 17.14 -21.16 -13.68
CA LYS A 465 17.01 -22.23 -14.71
C LYS A 465 16.40 -21.71 -16.02
N TYR A 466 15.38 -20.86 -15.93
CA TYR A 466 14.65 -20.31 -17.08
C TYR A 466 15.12 -18.91 -17.49
N ASN A 467 16.23 -18.43 -16.92
CA ASN A 467 16.82 -17.11 -17.20
C ASN A 467 15.81 -15.94 -17.13
N ILE A 468 14.96 -15.95 -16.09
CA ILE A 468 13.93 -14.93 -15.90
C ILE A 468 14.56 -13.70 -15.23
N SER A 469 14.51 -12.55 -15.90
CA SER A 469 14.91 -11.28 -15.29
C SER A 469 13.82 -10.77 -14.36
N LEU A 470 14.16 -10.51 -13.10
CA LEU A 470 13.23 -10.03 -12.09
C LEU A 470 13.59 -8.61 -11.64
N PRO A 471 12.60 -7.68 -11.57
CA PRO A 471 12.85 -6.36 -11.02
C PRO A 471 13.02 -6.38 -9.49
N ASP A 472 12.52 -7.42 -8.81
CA ASP A 472 12.73 -7.67 -7.37
C ASP A 472 12.91 -9.19 -7.13
N ARG A 473 13.80 -9.57 -6.20
CA ARG A 473 14.00 -10.98 -5.81
C ARG A 473 12.73 -11.61 -5.25
N GLN A 474 11.92 -10.80 -4.59
CA GLN A 474 10.57 -11.13 -4.15
C GLN A 474 9.59 -11.12 -5.33
N LEU A 475 9.97 -11.52 -6.55
CA LEU A 475 9.07 -11.82 -7.66
C LEU A 475 9.46 -13.18 -8.27
N ALA A 476 9.90 -14.09 -7.41
CA ALA A 476 10.40 -15.40 -7.83
C ALA A 476 9.29 -16.29 -8.41
N CYS A 477 9.42 -16.60 -9.70
CA CYS A 477 8.42 -17.32 -10.49
C CYS A 477 9.00 -18.44 -11.35
N ALA A 478 8.12 -19.23 -11.96
CA ALA A 478 8.43 -20.21 -12.98
C ALA A 478 7.37 -20.15 -14.09
N PRO A 479 7.68 -20.64 -15.29
CA PRO A 479 6.68 -20.78 -16.33
C PRO A 479 5.50 -21.65 -15.90
N VAL A 480 4.28 -21.21 -16.19
CA VAL A 480 3.05 -21.92 -15.77
C VAL A 480 3.05 -23.37 -16.28
N LYS A 481 3.57 -23.61 -17.48
CA LYS A 481 3.68 -24.95 -18.10
C LYS A 481 4.94 -25.72 -17.67
N SER A 482 5.84 -25.13 -16.89
CA SER A 482 7.02 -25.83 -16.39
C SER A 482 6.64 -26.86 -15.33
N GLU A 483 7.55 -27.80 -15.06
CA GLU A 483 7.37 -28.78 -13.99
C GLU A 483 7.13 -28.09 -12.63
N GLU A 484 7.92 -27.07 -12.31
CA GLU A 484 7.79 -26.30 -11.08
C GLU A 484 6.46 -25.54 -11.00
N GLY A 485 6.02 -24.93 -12.11
CA GLY A 485 4.73 -24.25 -12.22
C GLY A 485 3.53 -25.19 -12.05
N GLN A 486 3.55 -26.34 -12.74
CA GLN A 486 2.49 -27.35 -12.65
C GLN A 486 2.41 -28.01 -11.28
N ASN A 487 3.57 -28.36 -10.69
CA ASN A 487 3.61 -28.90 -9.32
C ASN A 487 3.07 -27.88 -8.32
N TYR A 488 3.42 -26.60 -8.48
CA TYR A 488 2.89 -25.53 -7.64
C TYR A 488 1.37 -25.40 -7.76
N LEU A 489 0.82 -25.37 -8.98
CA LEU A 489 -0.64 -25.29 -9.18
C LEU A 489 -1.39 -26.44 -8.51
N LYS A 490 -0.87 -27.67 -8.65
CA LYS A 490 -1.41 -28.85 -7.97
C LYS A 490 -1.41 -28.71 -6.44
N ALA A 491 -0.28 -28.29 -5.87
CA ALA A 491 -0.16 -28.08 -4.42
C ALA A 491 -1.00 -26.90 -3.90
N MET A 492 -1.14 -25.84 -4.71
CA MET A 492 -2.00 -24.69 -4.41
C MET A 492 -3.48 -25.11 -4.37
N ARG A 493 -3.93 -25.95 -5.32
CA ARG A 493 -5.27 -26.54 -5.31
C ARG A 493 -5.50 -27.39 -4.06
N CYS A 494 -4.49 -28.15 -3.61
CA CYS A 494 -4.54 -28.83 -2.31
C CYS A 494 -4.75 -27.87 -1.13
N ALA A 495 -3.99 -26.77 -1.09
CA ALA A 495 -4.18 -25.73 -0.07
C ALA A 495 -5.60 -25.13 -0.15
N ALA A 496 -6.12 -24.92 -1.36
CA ALA A 496 -7.45 -24.39 -1.59
C ALA A 496 -8.54 -25.31 -1.06
N ASN A 497 -8.46 -26.59 -1.39
CA ASN A 497 -9.37 -27.63 -0.91
C ASN A 497 -9.36 -27.74 0.62
N TYR A 498 -8.17 -27.74 1.22
CA TYR A 498 -8.05 -27.75 2.68
C TYR A 498 -8.73 -26.53 3.33
N ALA A 499 -8.61 -25.33 2.73
CA ALA A 499 -9.30 -24.15 3.24
C ALA A 499 -10.83 -24.24 3.12
N LEU A 500 -11.34 -24.78 2.00
CA LEU A 500 -12.77 -25.01 1.79
C LEU A 500 -13.33 -26.01 2.82
N ALA A 501 -12.60 -27.11 3.06
CA ALA A 501 -12.92 -28.07 4.13
C ALA A 501 -12.92 -27.41 5.51
N ASN A 502 -11.91 -26.57 5.79
CA ASN A 502 -11.80 -25.85 7.07
C ASN A 502 -13.01 -24.93 7.32
N ARG A 503 -13.41 -24.12 6.33
CA ARG A 503 -14.59 -23.25 6.42
C ARG A 503 -15.89 -24.06 6.56
N GLN A 504 -16.00 -25.18 5.85
CA GLN A 504 -17.14 -26.09 5.96
C GLN A 504 -17.30 -26.68 7.38
N CYS A 505 -16.21 -27.17 7.99
CA CYS A 505 -16.24 -27.67 9.37
C CYS A 505 -16.61 -26.57 10.39
N ILE A 506 -16.08 -25.36 10.24
CA ILE A 506 -16.41 -24.23 11.12
C ILE A 506 -17.88 -23.85 10.99
N MET A 507 -18.41 -23.83 9.77
CA MET A 507 -19.83 -23.57 9.52
C MET A 507 -20.73 -24.61 10.19
N HIS A 508 -20.36 -25.89 10.12
CA HIS A 508 -21.12 -26.94 10.80
C HIS A 508 -21.19 -26.72 12.32
N TRP A 509 -20.06 -26.44 12.99
CA TRP A 509 -20.09 -26.15 14.43
C TRP A 509 -20.77 -24.83 14.77
N THR A 510 -20.78 -23.87 13.84
CA THR A 510 -21.58 -22.66 13.99
C THR A 510 -23.06 -23.02 14.06
N ARG A 511 -23.56 -23.86 13.14
CA ARG A 511 -24.94 -24.36 13.15
C ARG A 511 -25.27 -25.09 14.46
N GLU A 512 -24.44 -26.05 14.88
CA GLU A 512 -24.63 -26.77 16.17
C GLU A 512 -24.66 -25.83 17.39
N THR A 513 -23.82 -24.79 17.37
CA THR A 513 -23.74 -23.86 18.49
C THR A 513 -24.97 -22.97 18.56
N PHE A 514 -25.45 -22.47 17.42
CA PHE A 514 -26.70 -21.73 17.33
C PHE A 514 -27.88 -22.60 17.80
N GLU A 515 -27.96 -23.86 17.34
CA GLU A 515 -28.99 -24.81 17.77
C GLU A 515 -28.98 -25.02 19.28
N ARG A 516 -27.81 -25.28 19.86
CA ARG A 516 -27.67 -25.51 21.29
C ARG A 516 -28.08 -24.30 22.15
N VAL A 517 -27.74 -23.09 21.70
CA VAL A 517 -27.97 -21.85 22.47
C VAL A 517 -29.40 -21.34 22.29
N LEU A 518 -29.94 -21.38 21.07
CA LEU A 518 -31.27 -20.89 20.73
C LEU A 518 -32.37 -21.95 20.83
N LYS A 519 -32.00 -23.23 21.02
CA LYS A 519 -32.92 -24.37 21.15
C LYS A 519 -33.84 -24.54 19.93
N MET A 520 -33.32 -24.26 18.75
CA MET A 520 -34.02 -24.39 17.47
C MET A 520 -33.12 -25.10 16.47
N SER A 521 -33.68 -25.97 15.63
CA SER A 521 -32.87 -26.68 14.64
C SER A 521 -32.24 -25.69 13.64
N PRO A 522 -31.09 -26.00 13.02
CA PRO A 522 -30.49 -25.14 12.00
C PRO A 522 -31.42 -24.86 10.81
N LYS A 523 -32.37 -25.78 10.53
CA LYS A 523 -33.41 -25.63 9.50
C LYS A 523 -34.42 -24.56 9.89
N ASP A 524 -34.93 -24.59 11.14
CA ASP A 524 -35.89 -23.59 11.63
C ASP A 524 -35.25 -22.20 11.76
N LEU A 525 -33.97 -22.17 12.16
CA LEU A 525 -33.14 -20.97 12.17
C LEU A 525 -32.84 -20.43 10.77
N GLY A 526 -33.07 -21.20 9.70
CA GLY A 526 -32.78 -20.82 8.32
C GLY A 526 -31.30 -20.62 8.04
N MET A 527 -30.42 -21.41 8.66
CA MET A 527 -28.95 -21.26 8.56
C MET A 527 -28.38 -21.76 7.22
N VAL A 528 -28.65 -21.01 6.15
CA VAL A 528 -28.28 -21.35 4.76
C VAL A 528 -27.02 -20.58 4.35
N LEU A 529 -26.14 -21.26 3.61
CA LEU A 529 -24.97 -20.63 2.99
C LEU A 529 -25.41 -19.72 1.85
N ILE A 530 -25.05 -18.44 1.89
CA ILE A 530 -25.21 -17.54 0.74
C ILE A 530 -24.12 -17.84 -0.27
N TYR A 531 -22.85 -17.68 0.12
CA TYR A 531 -21.72 -18.00 -0.75
C TYR A 531 -20.41 -18.18 0.04
N ASP A 532 -19.45 -18.89 -0.55
CA ASP A 532 -18.06 -18.99 -0.08
C ASP A 532 -17.11 -18.64 -1.22
N VAL A 533 -16.26 -17.64 -0.99
CA VAL A 533 -15.36 -17.09 -2.01
C VAL A 533 -13.93 -16.93 -1.50
N ALA A 534 -12.95 -17.25 -2.35
CA ALA A 534 -11.53 -17.05 -2.10
C ALA A 534 -11.08 -15.63 -2.45
N HIS A 535 -10.12 -15.10 -1.70
CA HIS A 535 -9.46 -13.84 -2.07
C HIS A 535 -7.93 -13.92 -2.17
N ASN A 536 -7.38 -15.12 -1.95
CA ASN A 536 -6.01 -15.46 -2.27
C ASN A 536 -6.08 -16.77 -3.06
N ILE A 537 -6.08 -16.71 -4.39
CA ILE A 537 -6.15 -17.87 -5.27
C ILE A 537 -5.54 -17.61 -6.66
N GLY A 538 -5.06 -18.67 -7.32
CA GLY A 538 -4.63 -18.68 -8.71
C GLY A 538 -5.55 -19.58 -9.49
N LYS A 539 -6.11 -19.12 -10.61
CA LYS A 539 -7.09 -19.87 -11.39
C LYS A 539 -6.79 -19.83 -12.86
N ILE A 540 -7.01 -20.96 -13.53
CA ILE A 540 -6.94 -21.03 -14.98
C ILE A 540 -8.34 -20.67 -15.49
N GLU A 541 -8.46 -19.52 -16.14
CA GLU A 541 -9.73 -18.96 -16.58
C GLU A 541 -9.61 -18.49 -18.03
N GLU A 542 -10.72 -18.45 -18.75
CA GLU A 542 -10.77 -17.95 -20.12
C GLU A 542 -11.28 -16.51 -20.14
N HIS A 543 -10.51 -15.60 -20.74
CA HIS A 543 -10.84 -14.19 -20.80
C HIS A 543 -10.55 -13.60 -22.19
N PRO A 544 -11.27 -12.55 -22.62
CA PRO A 544 -10.92 -11.83 -23.84
C PRO A 544 -9.65 -11.00 -23.62
N VAL A 545 -8.67 -11.14 -24.51
CA VAL A 545 -7.43 -10.35 -24.55
C VAL A 545 -7.24 -9.88 -25.98
N GLU A 546 -7.29 -8.57 -26.20
CA GLU A 546 -7.23 -7.96 -27.55
C GLU A 546 -8.31 -8.54 -28.48
N GLY A 547 -9.53 -8.69 -27.97
CA GLY A 547 -10.68 -9.25 -28.70
C GLY A 547 -10.62 -10.77 -28.94
N LYS A 548 -9.58 -11.47 -28.49
CA LYS A 548 -9.43 -12.93 -28.65
C LYS A 548 -9.56 -13.65 -27.32
N LYS A 549 -10.30 -14.75 -27.29
CA LYS A 549 -10.40 -15.62 -26.10
C LYS A 549 -9.04 -16.27 -25.83
N ARG A 550 -8.48 -16.07 -24.64
CA ARG A 550 -7.23 -16.67 -24.19
C ARG A 550 -7.41 -17.33 -22.83
N THR A 551 -6.73 -18.45 -22.63
CA THR A 551 -6.61 -19.11 -21.32
C THR A 551 -5.51 -18.45 -20.51
N LEU A 552 -5.86 -17.87 -19.37
CA LEU A 552 -4.96 -17.12 -18.50
C LEU A 552 -4.86 -17.79 -17.12
N CYS A 553 -3.71 -17.62 -16.47
CA CYS A 553 -3.57 -17.93 -15.05
C CYS A 553 -3.81 -16.65 -14.24
N ILE A 554 -5.05 -16.45 -13.81
CA ILE A 554 -5.48 -15.27 -13.06
C ILE A 554 -5.04 -15.42 -11.61
N HIS A 555 -4.23 -14.48 -11.18
CA HIS A 555 -3.67 -14.40 -9.84
C HIS A 555 -4.47 -13.36 -9.04
N ARG A 556 -5.21 -13.79 -8.01
CA ARG A 556 -5.89 -12.91 -7.05
C ARG A 556 -5.26 -13.00 -5.66
N LYS A 557 -4.87 -11.87 -5.08
CA LYS A 557 -4.33 -11.76 -3.71
C LYS A 557 -4.84 -10.48 -3.08
N GLY A 558 -5.67 -10.63 -2.06
CA GLY A 558 -6.49 -9.53 -1.60
C GLY A 558 -7.44 -9.02 -2.69
N ALA A 559 -7.91 -9.90 -3.56
CA ALA A 559 -8.89 -9.61 -4.60
C ALA A 559 -9.80 -10.83 -4.76
N THR A 560 -11.06 -10.61 -5.11
CA THR A 560 -12.09 -11.65 -5.14
C THR A 560 -12.59 -11.82 -6.57
N ARG A 561 -12.97 -13.04 -6.96
CA ARG A 561 -13.67 -13.30 -8.23
C ARG A 561 -15.05 -12.63 -8.21
N ALA A 562 -15.48 -12.07 -9.34
CA ALA A 562 -16.69 -11.26 -9.47
C ALA A 562 -17.35 -11.49 -10.83
N PHE A 563 -17.74 -12.75 -11.10
CA PHE A 563 -18.36 -13.11 -12.38
C PHE A 563 -19.77 -12.53 -12.55
N PRO A 564 -20.13 -12.11 -13.78
CA PRO A 564 -21.40 -11.44 -14.07
C PRO A 564 -22.58 -12.39 -14.05
N ALA A 565 -23.79 -11.83 -14.14
CA ALA A 565 -24.99 -12.58 -14.48
C ALA A 565 -24.80 -13.36 -15.80
N GLY A 566 -25.39 -14.55 -15.88
CA GLY A 566 -25.31 -15.44 -17.04
C GLY A 566 -24.03 -16.30 -17.12
N HIS A 567 -22.99 -16.00 -16.33
CA HIS A 567 -21.73 -16.75 -16.40
C HIS A 567 -21.92 -18.22 -15.93
N PRO A 568 -21.36 -19.21 -16.65
CA PRO A 568 -21.61 -20.65 -16.38
C PRO A 568 -21.14 -21.14 -15.01
N ASP A 569 -20.11 -20.51 -14.44
CA ASP A 569 -19.59 -20.87 -13.11
C ASP A 569 -20.34 -20.22 -11.93
N VAL A 570 -21.35 -19.39 -12.20
CA VAL A 570 -22.24 -18.85 -11.17
C VAL A 570 -23.31 -19.88 -10.84
N PRO A 571 -23.65 -20.11 -9.55
CA PRO A 571 -24.74 -21.01 -9.17
C PRO A 571 -26.03 -20.69 -9.93
N GLU A 572 -26.78 -21.74 -10.31
CA GLU A 572 -27.92 -21.60 -11.21
C GLU A 572 -29.00 -20.64 -10.66
N ASP A 573 -29.21 -20.66 -9.35
CA ASP A 573 -30.14 -19.78 -8.64
C ASP A 573 -29.66 -18.31 -8.55
N TYR A 574 -28.36 -18.04 -8.73
CA TYR A 574 -27.78 -16.69 -8.73
C TYR A 574 -27.46 -16.18 -10.14
N LYS A 575 -27.64 -17.02 -11.16
CA LYS A 575 -27.27 -16.72 -12.54
C LYS A 575 -27.94 -15.47 -13.10
N GLY A 576 -29.17 -15.16 -12.66
CA GLY A 576 -29.90 -13.96 -13.07
C GLY A 576 -29.29 -12.65 -12.55
N VAL A 577 -28.57 -12.69 -11.42
CA VAL A 577 -28.05 -11.47 -10.73
C VAL A 577 -26.52 -11.40 -10.68
N GLY A 578 -25.84 -12.51 -10.95
CA GLY A 578 -24.38 -12.62 -10.94
C GLY A 578 -23.80 -13.21 -9.65
N GLN A 579 -22.48 -13.40 -9.62
CA GLN A 579 -21.81 -14.05 -8.51
C GLN A 579 -21.87 -13.18 -7.24
N PRO A 580 -22.27 -13.73 -6.07
CA PRO A 580 -22.09 -13.04 -4.81
C PRO A 580 -20.60 -12.76 -4.54
N VAL A 581 -20.31 -11.54 -4.11
CA VAL A 581 -18.98 -11.10 -3.68
C VAL A 581 -19.09 -10.63 -2.23
N ILE A 582 -18.33 -11.27 -1.34
CA ILE A 582 -18.40 -11.00 0.10
C ILE A 582 -17.18 -10.19 0.53
N ILE A 583 -17.41 -8.98 1.04
CA ILE A 583 -16.38 -8.04 1.45
C ILE A 583 -16.37 -7.92 2.98
N PRO A 584 -15.49 -8.64 3.69
CA PRO A 584 -15.28 -8.46 5.11
C PRO A 584 -14.73 -7.08 5.43
N GLY A 585 -15.32 -6.46 6.45
CA GLY A 585 -14.75 -5.31 7.13
C GLY A 585 -13.70 -5.71 8.18
N THR A 586 -13.78 -5.03 9.31
CA THR A 586 -12.99 -5.25 10.51
C THR A 586 -13.95 -5.48 11.69
N MET A 587 -13.43 -5.85 12.86
CA MET A 587 -14.23 -6.14 14.07
C MET A 587 -15.11 -4.98 14.59
N GLY A 588 -15.11 -3.82 13.93
CA GLY A 588 -15.94 -2.67 14.27
C GLY A 588 -16.36 -1.81 13.07
N SER A 589 -16.19 -2.31 11.84
CA SER A 589 -16.62 -1.62 10.61
C SER A 589 -17.66 -2.46 9.87
N ALA A 590 -18.34 -1.85 8.89
CA ALA A 590 -19.30 -2.56 8.07
C ALA A 590 -18.64 -3.67 7.23
N SER A 591 -19.43 -4.66 6.83
CA SER A 591 -19.11 -5.62 5.77
C SER A 591 -20.15 -5.48 4.66
N TYR A 592 -19.84 -5.97 3.46
CA TYR A 592 -20.75 -5.84 2.31
C TYR A 592 -20.95 -7.15 1.55
N VAL A 593 -22.13 -7.27 0.95
CA VAL A 593 -22.40 -8.19 -0.16
C VAL A 593 -22.55 -7.36 -1.42
N LEU A 594 -21.82 -7.76 -2.48
CA LEU A 594 -21.88 -7.19 -3.81
C LEU A 594 -22.23 -8.31 -4.82
N VAL A 595 -22.47 -7.94 -6.08
CA VAL A 595 -22.48 -8.87 -7.21
C VAL A 595 -21.42 -8.53 -8.25
N GLY A 596 -20.94 -9.56 -8.94
CA GLY A 596 -20.09 -9.43 -10.12
C GLY A 596 -20.82 -8.79 -11.30
N THR A 597 -20.06 -8.23 -12.25
CA THR A 597 -20.59 -7.39 -13.34
C THR A 597 -19.85 -7.66 -14.64
N GLU A 598 -20.48 -7.31 -15.77
CA GLU A 598 -19.86 -7.52 -17.08
C GLU A 598 -18.61 -6.65 -17.26
N ARG A 599 -18.64 -5.45 -16.68
CA ARG A 599 -17.48 -4.55 -16.68
C ARG A 599 -16.27 -5.16 -15.95
N ALA A 600 -16.49 -5.96 -14.90
CA ALA A 600 -15.42 -6.70 -14.27
C ALA A 600 -14.75 -7.71 -15.22
N MET A 601 -15.55 -8.39 -16.06
CA MET A 601 -14.99 -9.31 -17.07
C MET A 601 -14.12 -8.58 -18.09
N GLN A 602 -14.50 -7.36 -18.46
CA GLN A 602 -13.81 -6.56 -19.45
C GLN A 602 -12.54 -5.91 -18.90
N GLU A 603 -12.59 -5.33 -17.70
CA GLU A 603 -11.51 -4.48 -17.18
C GLU A 603 -10.59 -5.19 -16.18
N THR A 604 -11.08 -6.20 -15.46
CA THR A 604 -10.36 -6.78 -14.30
C THR A 604 -10.34 -8.31 -14.29
N TRP A 605 -10.59 -8.95 -15.44
CA TRP A 605 -10.68 -10.42 -15.57
C TRP A 605 -11.65 -11.03 -14.55
N GLY A 606 -12.83 -10.42 -14.42
CA GLY A 606 -13.88 -10.83 -13.50
C GLY A 606 -13.43 -10.73 -12.04
N SER A 607 -12.81 -9.62 -11.64
CA SER A 607 -12.26 -9.45 -10.29
C SER A 607 -12.68 -8.14 -9.62
N THR A 608 -12.77 -8.14 -8.29
CA THR A 608 -13.02 -6.94 -7.48
C THR A 608 -12.25 -6.99 -6.15
N CYS A 609 -12.51 -6.05 -5.25
CA CYS A 609 -11.87 -5.97 -3.93
C CYS A 609 -12.23 -7.16 -3.02
N HIS A 610 -11.54 -7.27 -1.89
CA HIS A 610 -11.77 -8.33 -0.89
C HIS A 610 -12.05 -7.81 0.53
N GLY A 611 -11.87 -6.52 0.79
CA GLY A 611 -11.93 -5.96 2.14
C GLY A 611 -11.17 -4.65 2.26
N ALA A 612 -11.20 -4.06 3.45
CA ALA A 612 -10.38 -2.91 3.79
C ALA A 612 -8.91 -3.36 3.89
N GLY A 613 -8.03 -2.85 3.01
CA GLY A 613 -6.59 -3.11 3.11
C GLY A 613 -5.99 -2.50 4.38
N ARG A 614 -4.89 -3.06 4.91
CA ARG A 614 -4.20 -2.47 6.07
C ARG A 614 -3.47 -1.18 5.72
N VAL A 615 -3.57 -0.17 6.58
CA VAL A 615 -2.77 1.07 6.53
C VAL A 615 -1.68 1.12 7.60
N MET A 616 -1.74 0.22 8.59
CA MET A 616 -0.72 0.09 9.64
C MET A 616 -0.17 -1.33 9.73
N SER A 617 1.15 -1.45 9.95
CA SER A 617 1.77 -2.73 10.31
C SER A 617 1.27 -3.19 11.68
N ARG A 618 1.27 -4.51 11.93
CA ARG A 618 0.86 -5.09 13.23
C ARG A 618 1.68 -4.53 14.39
N THR A 619 3.00 -4.39 14.18
CA THR A 619 3.91 -3.80 15.17
C THR A 619 3.54 -2.36 15.48
N LYS A 620 3.21 -1.54 14.47
CA LYS A 620 2.79 -0.16 14.69
C LYS A 620 1.47 -0.12 15.48
N ALA A 621 0.48 -0.93 15.09
CA ALA A 621 -0.81 -0.99 15.76
C ALA A 621 -0.69 -1.38 17.24
N LEU A 622 0.14 -2.38 17.57
CA LEU A 622 0.44 -2.79 18.94
C LEU A 622 1.04 -1.67 19.81
N HIS A 623 1.82 -0.76 19.21
CA HIS A 623 2.43 0.35 19.93
C HIS A 623 1.47 1.52 20.15
N THR A 624 0.49 1.70 19.27
CA THR A 624 -0.43 2.85 19.28
C THR A 624 -1.78 2.54 19.94
N ILE A 625 -2.20 1.28 19.98
CA ILE A 625 -3.57 0.89 20.35
C ILE A 625 -3.56 0.00 21.59
N ARG A 626 -4.40 0.33 22.57
CA ARG A 626 -4.62 -0.49 23.76
C ARG A 626 -5.85 -1.37 23.55
N GLY A 627 -5.66 -2.69 23.51
CA GLY A 627 -6.73 -3.64 23.20
C GLY A 627 -7.90 -3.64 24.19
N GLU A 628 -7.66 -3.36 25.47
CA GLU A 628 -8.70 -3.23 26.50
C GLU A 628 -9.62 -2.03 26.23
N GLN A 629 -9.02 -0.88 25.92
CA GLN A 629 -9.77 0.31 25.54
C GLN A 629 -10.60 0.05 24.28
N LEU A 630 -10.01 -0.59 23.26
CA LEU A 630 -10.73 -0.95 22.04
C LEU A 630 -11.93 -1.87 22.31
N GLN A 631 -11.78 -2.85 23.22
CA GLN A 631 -12.88 -3.71 23.59
C GLN A 631 -14.03 -2.93 24.26
N ARG A 632 -13.71 -1.95 25.11
CA ARG A 632 -14.70 -1.08 25.74
C ARG A 632 -15.40 -0.21 24.70
N GLU A 633 -14.65 0.45 23.81
CA GLU A 633 -15.21 1.28 22.73
C GLU A 633 -16.15 0.49 21.80
N LEU A 634 -15.80 -0.76 21.48
CA LEU A 634 -16.66 -1.64 20.68
C LEU A 634 -17.89 -2.11 21.49
N GLY A 635 -17.73 -2.33 22.79
CA GLY A 635 -18.84 -2.61 23.71
C GLY A 635 -19.85 -1.47 23.81
N GLU A 636 -19.38 -0.22 23.84
CA GLU A 636 -20.22 0.99 23.81
C GLU A 636 -21.03 1.10 22.50
N LYS A 637 -20.51 0.57 21.39
CA LYS A 637 -21.23 0.42 20.11
C LYS A 637 -22.15 -0.81 20.06
N GLY A 638 -22.29 -1.54 21.17
CA GLY A 638 -23.10 -2.75 21.26
C GLY A 638 -22.49 -3.96 20.55
N ILE A 639 -21.17 -4.02 20.39
CA ILE A 639 -20.47 -5.15 19.77
C ILE A 639 -19.85 -6.04 20.85
N VAL A 640 -20.29 -7.30 20.92
CA VAL A 640 -19.76 -8.28 21.87
C VAL A 640 -18.53 -8.97 21.28
N ILE A 641 -17.37 -8.81 21.92
CA ILE A 641 -16.12 -9.35 21.40
C ILE A 641 -15.52 -10.43 22.30
N ARG A 642 -15.06 -11.51 21.68
CA ARG A 642 -14.19 -12.53 22.28
C ARG A 642 -12.93 -12.70 21.46
N ALA A 643 -11.78 -12.53 22.12
CA ALA A 643 -10.48 -12.73 21.52
C ALA A 643 -9.56 -13.53 22.45
N LYS A 644 -8.59 -14.25 21.88
CA LYS A 644 -7.57 -14.99 22.64
C LYS A 644 -6.73 -14.09 23.55
N GLY A 645 -6.60 -12.81 23.23
CA GLY A 645 -5.98 -11.81 24.12
C GLY A 645 -6.02 -10.39 23.57
N TYR A 646 -5.74 -9.41 24.44
CA TYR A 646 -5.77 -7.98 24.12
C TYR A 646 -4.78 -7.57 23.02
N LYS A 647 -3.63 -8.25 22.90
CA LYS A 647 -2.67 -8.01 21.82
C LYS A 647 -3.30 -8.24 20.45
N THR A 648 -4.06 -9.32 20.32
CA THR A 648 -4.73 -9.68 19.07
C THR A 648 -5.82 -8.67 18.69
N LEU A 649 -6.46 -8.04 19.68
CA LEU A 649 -7.40 -6.94 19.45
C LEU A 649 -6.69 -5.70 18.92
N ALA A 650 -5.58 -5.31 19.56
CA ALA A 650 -4.80 -4.14 19.15
C ALA A 650 -4.19 -4.30 17.74
N GLU A 651 -3.70 -5.49 17.37
CA GLU A 651 -3.13 -5.75 16.02
C GLU A 651 -4.12 -5.55 14.88
N GLU A 652 -5.41 -5.78 15.15
CA GLU A 652 -6.47 -5.90 14.15
C GLU A 652 -7.54 -4.81 14.31
N ALA A 653 -7.22 -3.76 15.07
CA ALA A 653 -8.12 -2.65 15.33
C ALA A 653 -8.64 -2.00 14.04
N PRO A 654 -9.88 -1.50 14.00
CA PRO A 654 -10.45 -0.86 12.80
C PRO A 654 -9.57 0.26 12.24
N SER A 655 -8.94 1.08 13.09
CA SER A 655 -8.04 2.16 12.67
C SER A 655 -6.73 1.70 12.01
N ALA A 656 -6.40 0.40 12.07
CA ALA A 656 -5.26 -0.18 11.35
C ALA A 656 -5.56 -0.47 9.86
N TYR A 657 -6.81 -0.28 9.44
CA TYR A 657 -7.36 -0.58 8.12
C TYR A 657 -7.87 0.69 7.41
N LYS A 658 -7.99 0.60 6.08
CA LYS A 658 -8.71 1.61 5.27
C LYS A 658 -10.20 1.63 5.65
N ASP A 659 -10.91 2.69 5.27
CA ASP A 659 -12.37 2.63 5.31
C ASP A 659 -12.87 1.66 4.23
N VAL A 660 -13.62 0.64 4.66
CA VAL A 660 -14.24 -0.34 3.77
C VAL A 660 -15.33 0.29 2.90
N ASN A 661 -16.01 1.33 3.38
CA ASN A 661 -17.04 2.03 2.62
C ASN A 661 -16.42 2.67 1.37
N GLU A 662 -15.33 3.41 1.52
CA GLU A 662 -14.60 4.02 0.40
C GLU A 662 -14.13 2.97 -0.61
N VAL A 663 -13.57 1.85 -0.14
CA VAL A 663 -13.10 0.78 -1.03
C VAL A 663 -14.26 0.18 -1.85
N VAL A 664 -15.40 -0.06 -1.21
CA VAL A 664 -16.60 -0.59 -1.88
C VAL A 664 -17.19 0.44 -2.84
N ASP A 665 -17.27 1.71 -2.45
CA ASP A 665 -17.81 2.78 -3.28
C ASP A 665 -16.97 2.99 -4.55
N VAL A 666 -15.64 2.92 -4.46
CA VAL A 666 -14.76 2.95 -5.63
C VAL A 666 -15.07 1.78 -6.58
N CYS A 667 -15.14 0.54 -6.07
CA CYS A 667 -15.45 -0.62 -6.91
C CYS A 667 -16.86 -0.57 -7.50
N HIS A 668 -17.82 0.03 -6.77
CA HIS A 668 -19.18 0.23 -7.22
C HIS A 668 -19.28 1.27 -8.33
N ASN A 669 -18.67 2.43 -8.12
CA ASN A 669 -18.71 3.55 -9.07
C ASN A 669 -17.87 3.24 -10.33
N ALA A 670 -16.77 2.48 -10.18
CA ALA A 670 -16.05 1.92 -11.32
C ALA A 670 -16.86 0.87 -12.07
N GLY A 671 -17.96 0.37 -11.50
CA GLY A 671 -18.86 -0.58 -12.15
C GLY A 671 -18.34 -2.02 -12.20
N ILE A 672 -17.20 -2.34 -11.57
CA ILE A 672 -16.62 -3.69 -11.52
C ILE A 672 -17.30 -4.61 -10.47
N SER A 673 -18.19 -4.05 -9.66
CA SER A 673 -19.08 -4.82 -8.77
C SER A 673 -20.26 -3.94 -8.37
N LYS A 674 -21.43 -4.50 -8.08
CA LYS A 674 -22.61 -3.72 -7.65
C LYS A 674 -22.96 -3.98 -6.19
N LYS A 675 -23.19 -2.94 -5.39
CA LYS A 675 -23.61 -3.07 -3.99
C LYS A 675 -24.97 -3.79 -3.90
N VAL A 676 -25.10 -4.74 -2.98
CA VAL A 676 -26.36 -5.43 -2.67
C VAL A 676 -26.81 -5.14 -1.25
N ALA A 677 -25.95 -5.38 -0.27
CA ALA A 677 -26.30 -5.20 1.14
C ALA A 677 -25.09 -4.74 1.95
N LYS A 678 -25.37 -3.96 3.00
CA LYS A 678 -24.41 -3.58 4.04
C LYS A 678 -24.78 -4.28 5.33
N MET A 679 -23.77 -4.81 6.02
CA MET A 679 -23.92 -5.48 7.30
C MET A 679 -23.11 -4.77 8.36
N ARG A 680 -23.67 -4.67 9.56
CA ARG A 680 -23.00 -4.12 10.75
C ARG A 680 -22.74 -5.22 11.77
N PRO A 681 -21.51 -5.34 12.32
CA PRO A 681 -21.21 -6.32 13.35
C PRO A 681 -21.99 -6.06 14.65
N ILE A 682 -22.40 -7.15 15.31
CA ILE A 682 -22.89 -7.12 16.69
C ILE A 682 -22.13 -8.10 17.59
N GLY A 683 -21.50 -9.12 17.05
CA GLY A 683 -20.70 -10.06 17.82
C GLY A 683 -19.50 -10.55 17.03
N VAL A 684 -18.30 -10.50 17.61
CA VAL A 684 -17.05 -10.87 16.93
C VAL A 684 -16.26 -11.86 17.77
N MET A 685 -15.86 -12.96 17.14
CA MET A 685 -14.92 -13.92 17.66
C MET A 685 -13.61 -13.84 16.86
N LYS A 686 -12.48 -13.72 17.56
CA LYS A 686 -11.15 -13.63 16.96
C LYS A 686 -10.15 -14.55 17.66
N GLY A 687 -9.25 -15.17 16.89
CA GLY A 687 -8.22 -16.04 17.46
C GLY A 687 -6.87 -15.40 17.66
#